data_AF-H0UNQ1-F1
#
_entry.id   AF-H0UNQ1-F1
#
_cell.length_a   1.000
_cell.length_b   1.000
_cell.length_c   1.000
_cell.angle_alpha   90.00
_cell.angle_beta   90.00
_cell.angle_gamma   90.00
#
_symmetry.space_group_name_H-M   'P 1'
#
loop_
_entity.id
_entity.type
_entity.pdbx_description
1 polymer ?
#
loop_
_entity_poly.entity_id
_entity_poly.type
_entity_poly.pdbx_seq_one_letter_code
_entity_poly.pdbx_strand_id
1 'polypeptide(L)'
;MDLIAGGGCLMRSVRSKPGVRFIVFLLVLFAMVPFGTPCEASDYERGVVLVLSGGGTRGFAHIGVLRVLEERKVPVAGIVGTSMGAIIGGLYACGYSAAELEELITTNNILDLLYDRTSGLLPDASLNRLPKARSGFLDFYFDRQHNRIGPMGGMSASVLVSFLNRTVSAKVKDGDFSKLPIPFAAVATDLETGEPVVLRSGNLADAMRASMAIPGLFEPWMVNGRILVDGGLVANLPVSIAKELFPGFPVVAVNLSEGVRKDRKEIRTLYDVVAQSINIITASSIAAEAAKADVLIDPDVSRFGLLDSGGYEAIVDRGAKAARAALDARMALAEGQQQGPSKDDARLQQASLVKRVIIEGLPEPMARDMMDRFSPWIGRPLDMNAVSDAADDLMRRDQFLAVNGYAKEEEDGVSLVMSFQRRPPLEVSVGGYATNLHSQRWVALSAVKRDLANAGDVGELQLRVGDHWGGVLRYFSPYSGNSQWGITFTGREEEISPEGLNASRWERYGLRVLRYFDNGRTRLGAGILGEQIEMDGSSSSLGPYLYFSYDNTDSRNFPTSGYSVETNLWAPDLERVLSRTVFQRYIPWNDKFRVVLSGGLETGDGDYPPHRAYLGDQEELYSLGDKPLWGDQAAWVRLGLSGTVMQTWWGRVNAELFVTAGMVMRDWSRSEDSWEVGLALSIPGQFFNGRLITVYNKDGKMTLGFSIGDPIWWNGPLP
;
A
#
# COMPACT_ATOMS: atom_id res chain seq x y z
N MET A 1 26.39 40.33 56.58
CA MET A 1 26.81 41.13 55.41
C MET A 1 25.58 41.23 54.52
N ASP A 2 24.55 41.98 54.96
CA ASP A 2 24.41 43.45 54.82
C ASP A 2 23.90 43.75 53.40
N LEU A 3 22.72 44.33 53.13
CA LEU A 3 22.01 45.47 53.72
C LEU A 3 20.52 45.42 53.23
N ILE A 4 19.50 45.63 54.08
CA ILE A 4 18.63 46.85 54.20
C ILE A 4 17.68 47.06 52.99
N ALA A 5 16.39 47.42 53.06
CA ALA A 5 15.29 47.66 54.03
C ALA A 5 14.06 47.98 53.13
N GLY A 6 12.79 48.05 53.53
CA GLY A 6 12.11 48.07 54.82
C GLY A 6 10.66 48.54 54.61
N GLY A 7 9.83 48.37 55.65
CA GLY A 7 8.52 49.01 55.84
C GLY A 7 7.34 48.26 55.20
N GLY A 8 6.46 47.56 55.91
CA GLY A 8 5.85 47.84 57.21
C GLY A 8 4.53 48.59 56.97
N CYS A 9 3.35 48.02 57.18
CA CYS A 9 2.56 48.07 58.43
C CYS A 9 1.08 47.83 58.01
N LEU A 10 0.13 47.26 58.76
CA LEU A 10 0.04 46.83 60.15
C LEU A 10 -1.27 46.04 60.37
N MET A 11 -1.24 45.08 61.30
CA MET A 11 -2.26 44.73 62.31
C MET A 11 -3.61 44.10 61.86
N ARG A 12 -3.90 42.83 62.20
CA ARG A 12 -4.36 42.24 63.51
C ARG A 12 -5.80 41.73 63.27
N SER A 13 -6.35 40.66 63.85
CA SER A 13 -5.92 39.67 64.83
C SER A 13 -7.03 38.60 65.01
N VAL A 14 -6.66 37.43 65.53
CA VAL A 14 -7.40 36.62 66.54
C VAL A 14 -8.51 35.64 66.07
N ARG A 15 -8.12 34.36 66.14
CA ARG A 15 -8.68 33.18 66.82
C ARG A 15 -10.19 32.85 66.80
N SER A 16 -10.39 31.54 66.57
CA SER A 16 -11.18 30.55 67.34
C SER A 16 -12.47 29.98 66.72
N LYS A 17 -12.37 28.65 66.53
CA LYS A 17 -13.32 27.56 66.21
C LYS A 17 -14.58 27.51 67.12
N PRO A 18 -15.48 26.50 67.00
CA PRO A 18 -16.13 25.89 65.83
C PRO A 18 -17.66 25.74 66.03
N GLY A 19 -18.38 25.30 65.00
CA GLY A 19 -19.60 24.50 65.19
C GLY A 19 -20.90 25.07 64.63
N VAL A 20 -21.66 24.17 63.99
CA VAL A 20 -23.11 24.27 63.73
C VAL A 20 -23.56 25.11 62.52
N ARG A 21 -22.74 25.28 61.48
CA ARG A 21 -23.24 25.75 60.17
C ARG A 21 -22.91 24.87 58.95
N PHE A 22 -22.21 23.76 59.14
CA PHE A 22 -21.73 22.94 58.02
C PHE A 22 -22.66 21.78 57.59
N ILE A 23 -23.73 21.50 58.35
CA ILE A 23 -24.60 20.33 58.09
C ILE A 23 -25.85 20.70 57.26
N VAL A 24 -26.20 21.99 57.14
CA VAL A 24 -27.38 22.42 56.37
C VAL A 24 -27.04 22.83 54.92
N PHE A 25 -25.77 23.12 54.62
CA PHE A 25 -25.34 23.48 53.26
C PHE A 25 -25.01 22.27 52.37
N LEU A 26 -24.83 21.07 52.97
CA LEU A 26 -24.53 19.85 52.23
C LEU A 26 -25.79 19.09 51.75
N LEU A 27 -26.98 19.44 52.26
CA LEU A 27 -28.24 18.77 51.94
C LEU A 27 -29.07 19.45 50.84
N VAL A 28 -28.69 20.65 50.40
CA VAL A 28 -29.39 21.39 49.33
C VAL A 28 -28.64 21.33 47.99
N LEU A 29 -27.38 20.87 47.96
CA LEU A 29 -26.61 20.68 46.73
C LEU A 29 -26.82 19.31 46.05
N PHE A 30 -27.63 18.41 46.63
CA PHE A 30 -27.87 17.05 46.11
C PHE A 30 -29.18 16.92 45.32
N ALA A 31 -29.89 18.03 45.05
CA ALA A 31 -31.24 18.02 44.43
C ALA A 31 -31.35 18.78 43.10
N MET A 32 -30.24 19.00 42.39
CA MET A 32 -30.25 19.47 40.99
C MET A 32 -29.09 18.82 40.21
N VAL A 33 -29.16 17.50 40.08
CA VAL A 33 -28.56 16.84 38.91
C VAL A 33 -29.63 16.93 37.83
N PRO A 34 -29.39 17.59 36.68
CA PRO A 34 -30.29 17.42 35.55
C PRO A 34 -30.23 15.94 35.20
N PHE A 35 -31.35 15.23 35.39
CA PHE A 35 -31.54 13.96 34.71
C PHE A 35 -31.30 14.27 33.24
N GLY A 36 -30.17 13.79 32.71
CA GLY A 36 -29.96 13.73 31.29
C GLY A 36 -31.22 13.07 30.73
N THR A 37 -31.93 13.81 29.90
CA THR A 37 -32.89 13.21 28.97
C THR A 37 -32.19 12.01 28.36
N PRO A 38 -32.74 10.78 28.47
CA PRO A 38 -32.20 9.68 27.70
C PRO A 38 -32.16 10.18 26.25
N CYS A 39 -30.96 10.12 25.67
CA CYS A 39 -30.74 10.31 24.25
C CYS A 39 -31.88 9.58 23.52
N GLU A 40 -32.61 10.28 22.65
CA GLU A 40 -33.65 9.67 21.83
C GLU A 40 -33.07 8.41 21.22
N ALA A 41 -33.56 7.26 21.69
CA ALA A 41 -33.26 5.97 21.12
C ALA A 41 -33.79 6.03 19.69
N SER A 42 -32.88 6.11 18.72
CA SER A 42 -33.18 5.94 17.31
C SER A 42 -34.06 4.70 17.12
N ASP A 43 -35.04 4.79 16.22
CA ASP A 43 -36.17 3.89 15.86
C ASP A 43 -35.90 2.37 15.67
N TYR A 44 -34.85 1.78 16.22
CA TYR A 44 -34.57 0.35 16.18
C TYR A 44 -35.43 -0.44 17.19
N GLU A 45 -36.77 -0.29 17.18
CA GLU A 45 -37.65 -1.03 18.10
C GLU A 45 -37.73 -2.55 17.78
N ARG A 46 -37.23 -3.00 16.62
CA ARG A 46 -37.23 -4.42 16.19
C ARG A 46 -36.02 -4.74 15.31
N GLY A 47 -35.39 -5.89 15.53
CA GLY A 47 -34.28 -6.37 14.69
C GLY A 47 -33.42 -7.43 15.36
N VAL A 48 -32.40 -7.89 14.64
CA VAL A 48 -31.34 -8.77 15.16
C VAL A 48 -29.99 -8.06 15.10
N VAL A 49 -29.08 -8.42 16.00
CA VAL A 49 -27.69 -7.98 15.94
C VAL A 49 -26.88 -9.08 15.24
N LEU A 50 -26.20 -8.71 14.18
CA LEU A 50 -25.42 -9.64 13.37
C LEU A 50 -23.96 -9.65 13.85
N VAL A 51 -23.46 -10.82 14.20
CA VAL A 51 -22.06 -11.05 14.57
C VAL A 51 -21.36 -11.79 13.46
N LEU A 52 -20.34 -11.17 12.85
CA LEU A 52 -19.62 -11.70 11.71
C LEU A 52 -18.18 -12.06 12.09
N SER A 53 -17.87 -13.36 12.10
CA SER A 53 -16.52 -13.82 12.47
C SER A 53 -15.44 -13.57 11.41
N GLY A 54 -14.18 -13.63 11.85
CA GLY A 54 -13.03 -13.69 10.96
C GLY A 54 -12.89 -15.05 10.27
N GLY A 55 -12.33 -15.04 9.05
CA GLY A 55 -12.17 -16.26 8.25
C GLY A 55 -11.40 -16.08 6.93
N GLY A 56 -10.67 -14.97 6.74
CA GLY A 56 -9.97 -14.69 5.48
C GLY A 56 -10.91 -14.80 4.26
N THR A 57 -10.50 -15.49 3.19
CA THR A 57 -11.32 -15.76 1.99
C THR A 57 -12.69 -16.36 2.33
N ARG A 58 -12.81 -17.18 3.38
CA ARG A 58 -14.08 -17.79 3.79
C ARG A 58 -15.13 -16.75 4.20
N GLY A 59 -14.68 -15.55 4.58
CA GLY A 59 -15.56 -14.43 4.94
C GLY A 59 -16.52 -13.99 3.83
N PHE A 60 -16.29 -14.38 2.57
CA PHE A 60 -17.28 -14.18 1.50
C PHE A 60 -18.61 -14.91 1.77
N ALA A 61 -18.63 -15.93 2.63
CA ALA A 61 -19.87 -16.58 3.05
C ALA A 61 -20.82 -15.61 3.76
N HIS A 62 -20.29 -14.57 4.41
CA HIS A 62 -21.10 -13.52 5.05
C HIS A 62 -22.02 -12.83 4.05
N ILE A 63 -21.59 -12.62 2.80
CA ILE A 63 -22.41 -12.00 1.73
C ILE A 63 -23.61 -12.88 1.43
N GLY A 64 -23.42 -14.19 1.36
CA GLY A 64 -24.51 -15.14 1.18
C GLY A 64 -25.50 -15.12 2.34
N VAL A 65 -25.02 -14.92 3.58
CA VAL A 65 -25.89 -14.75 4.74
C VAL A 65 -26.69 -13.44 4.64
N LEU A 66 -26.03 -12.33 4.32
CA LEU A 66 -26.67 -11.02 4.15
C LEU A 66 -27.74 -11.06 3.05
N ARG A 67 -27.44 -11.70 1.92
CA ARG A 67 -28.39 -11.91 0.81
C ARG A 67 -29.67 -12.59 1.28
N VAL A 68 -29.57 -13.61 2.13
CA VAL A 68 -30.75 -14.30 2.67
C VAL A 68 -31.49 -13.46 3.70
N LEU A 69 -30.80 -12.67 4.52
CA LEU A 69 -31.44 -11.74 5.45
C LEU A 69 -32.24 -10.66 4.69
N GLU A 70 -31.69 -10.12 3.59
CA GLU A 70 -32.39 -9.21 2.67
C GLU A 70 -33.61 -9.89 2.02
N GLU A 71 -33.43 -11.09 1.44
CA GLU A 71 -34.52 -11.89 0.82
C GLU A 71 -35.69 -12.11 1.79
N ARG A 72 -35.37 -12.37 3.06
CA ARG A 72 -36.34 -12.66 4.14
C ARG A 72 -36.77 -11.40 4.90
N LYS A 73 -36.25 -10.22 4.54
CA LYS A 73 -36.55 -8.92 5.16
C LYS A 73 -36.34 -8.93 6.69
N VAL A 74 -35.29 -9.59 7.15
CA VAL A 74 -34.94 -9.63 8.58
C VAL A 74 -34.28 -8.30 8.96
N PRO A 75 -34.87 -7.49 9.86
CA PRO A 75 -34.28 -6.21 10.24
C PRO A 75 -32.98 -6.41 11.02
N VAL A 76 -31.92 -5.70 10.64
CA VAL A 76 -30.62 -5.72 11.32
C VAL A 76 -30.49 -4.44 12.16
N ALA A 77 -30.41 -4.59 13.48
CA ALA A 77 -30.33 -3.49 14.43
C ALA A 77 -28.88 -3.05 14.72
N GLY A 78 -27.91 -3.90 14.42
CA GLY A 78 -26.49 -3.60 14.61
C GLY A 78 -25.60 -4.72 14.09
N ILE A 79 -24.34 -4.39 13.82
CA ILE A 79 -23.34 -5.33 13.29
C ILE A 79 -22.06 -5.24 14.12
N VAL A 80 -21.53 -6.38 14.54
CA VAL A 80 -20.20 -6.50 15.15
C VAL A 80 -19.37 -7.48 14.35
N GLY A 81 -18.25 -7.01 13.79
CA GLY A 81 -17.40 -7.80 12.90
C GLY A 81 -15.96 -7.95 13.36
N THR A 82 -15.35 -9.09 13.03
CA THR A 82 -13.92 -9.36 13.20
C THR A 82 -13.26 -9.74 11.88
N SER A 83 -12.08 -9.19 11.58
CA SER A 83 -11.30 -9.50 10.38
C SER A 83 -12.12 -9.32 9.09
N MET A 84 -12.21 -10.32 8.22
CA MET A 84 -13.09 -10.26 7.04
C MET A 84 -14.56 -9.96 7.39
N GLY A 85 -15.04 -10.38 8.57
CA GLY A 85 -16.37 -10.01 9.07
C GLY A 85 -16.52 -8.52 9.35
N ALA A 86 -15.44 -7.83 9.75
CA ALA A 86 -15.44 -6.37 9.90
C ALA A 86 -15.49 -5.66 8.54
N ILE A 87 -14.78 -6.18 7.52
CA ILE A 87 -14.83 -5.62 6.16
C ILE A 87 -16.24 -5.75 5.57
N ILE A 88 -16.78 -6.97 5.50
CA ILE A 88 -18.10 -7.20 4.91
C ILE A 88 -19.19 -6.50 5.73
N GLY A 89 -19.10 -6.59 7.06
CA GLY A 89 -20.04 -5.94 7.96
C GLY A 89 -20.01 -4.42 7.89
N GLY A 90 -18.83 -3.80 7.81
CA GLY A 90 -18.67 -2.36 7.73
C GLY A 90 -19.16 -1.79 6.40
N LEU A 91 -18.89 -2.47 5.28
CA LEU A 91 -19.43 -2.08 3.97
C LEU A 91 -20.95 -2.24 3.92
N TYR A 92 -21.51 -3.33 4.44
CA TYR A 92 -22.96 -3.49 4.52
C TYR A 92 -23.60 -2.42 5.43
N ALA A 93 -22.99 -2.16 6.58
CA ALA A 93 -23.45 -1.16 7.54
C ALA A 93 -23.51 0.27 6.97
N CYS A 94 -22.57 0.63 6.08
CA CYS A 94 -22.57 1.92 5.41
C CYS A 94 -23.53 2.01 4.20
N GLY A 95 -24.29 0.94 3.92
CA GLY A 95 -25.38 0.93 2.94
C GLY A 95 -25.04 0.31 1.60
N TYR A 96 -24.09 -0.63 1.54
CA TYR A 96 -23.95 -1.55 0.40
C TYR A 96 -24.88 -2.75 0.58
N SER A 97 -25.64 -3.09 -0.46
CA SER A 97 -26.45 -4.31 -0.52
C SER A 97 -25.59 -5.56 -0.72
N ALA A 98 -26.13 -6.74 -0.41
CA ALA A 98 -25.41 -8.00 -0.63
C ALA A 98 -25.01 -8.20 -2.10
N ALA A 99 -25.85 -7.75 -3.05
CA ALA A 99 -25.55 -7.80 -4.48
C ALA A 99 -24.40 -6.86 -4.88
N GLU A 100 -24.37 -5.62 -4.37
CA GLU A 100 -23.26 -4.70 -4.62
C GLU A 100 -21.95 -5.22 -4.00
N LEU A 101 -22.00 -5.87 -2.83
CA LEU A 101 -20.84 -6.50 -2.21
C LEU A 101 -20.29 -7.67 -3.04
N GLU A 102 -21.19 -8.50 -3.58
CA GLU A 102 -20.84 -9.61 -4.47
C GLU A 102 -20.18 -9.09 -5.76
N GLU A 103 -20.72 -8.03 -6.37
CA GLU A 103 -20.12 -7.37 -7.54
C GLU A 103 -18.74 -6.75 -7.21
N LEU A 104 -18.64 -6.06 -6.07
CA LEU A 104 -17.42 -5.40 -5.64
C LEU A 104 -16.26 -6.38 -5.45
N ILE A 105 -16.54 -7.56 -4.91
CA ILE A 105 -15.55 -8.62 -4.68
C ILE A 105 -15.21 -9.40 -5.95
N THR A 106 -16.20 -9.61 -6.81
CA THR A 106 -15.98 -10.30 -8.09
C THR A 106 -15.14 -9.44 -9.03
N THR A 107 -15.34 -8.12 -9.01
CA THR A 107 -14.64 -7.16 -9.87
C THR A 107 -13.27 -6.77 -9.30
N ASN A 108 -13.17 -6.59 -7.98
CA ASN A 108 -11.94 -6.22 -7.31
C ASN A 108 -11.51 -7.42 -6.48
N ASN A 109 -10.57 -8.22 -6.99
CA ASN A 109 -10.03 -9.35 -6.25
C ASN A 109 -9.41 -8.84 -4.93
N ILE A 110 -10.17 -8.87 -3.82
CA ILE A 110 -9.79 -8.21 -2.56
C ILE A 110 -8.45 -8.73 -2.06
N LEU A 111 -8.12 -9.99 -2.33
CA LEU A 111 -6.83 -10.54 -1.98
C LEU A 111 -5.68 -9.82 -2.71
N ASP A 112 -5.87 -9.38 -3.95
CA ASP A 112 -4.89 -8.58 -4.69
C ASP A 112 -4.59 -7.24 -4.02
N LEU A 113 -5.59 -6.65 -3.36
CA LEU A 113 -5.43 -5.42 -2.59
C LEU A 113 -4.69 -5.64 -1.26
N LEU A 114 -4.72 -6.87 -0.72
CA LEU A 114 -3.93 -7.27 0.45
C LEU A 114 -2.46 -7.48 0.12
N TYR A 115 -2.16 -7.90 -1.11
CA TYR A 115 -0.81 -8.25 -1.57
C TYR A 115 0.04 -7.03 -1.98
N ASP A 116 -0.19 -5.87 -1.36
CA ASP A 116 0.57 -4.63 -1.53
C ASP A 116 2.08 -4.89 -1.38
N ARG A 117 2.74 -5.12 -2.52
CA ARG A 117 4.15 -5.49 -2.59
C ARG A 117 4.86 -4.60 -3.60
N THR A 118 5.87 -3.94 -3.07
CA THR A 118 6.71 -2.86 -3.60
C THR A 118 7.68 -3.24 -4.73
N SER A 119 7.71 -4.51 -5.14
CA SER A 119 8.64 -4.97 -6.18
C SER A 119 7.92 -5.01 -7.52
N GLY A 120 8.15 -3.97 -8.32
CA GLY A 120 7.67 -3.92 -9.70
C GLY A 120 8.21 -5.07 -10.54
N LEU A 121 7.50 -5.40 -11.63
CA LEU A 121 8.04 -6.25 -12.71
C LEU A 121 9.24 -5.63 -13.42
N LEU A 122 9.58 -4.38 -13.09
CA LEU A 122 10.61 -3.59 -13.73
C LEU A 122 11.50 -2.95 -12.67
N PRO A 123 12.82 -2.88 -12.93
CA PRO A 123 13.73 -2.20 -12.04
C PRO A 123 13.42 -0.69 -12.04
N ASP A 124 12.97 -0.16 -10.88
CA ASP A 124 12.96 1.29 -10.61
C ASP A 124 14.42 1.72 -10.38
N ALA A 125 15.17 1.83 -11.48
CA ALA A 125 16.58 2.22 -11.51
C ALA A 125 16.76 3.74 -11.65
N SER A 126 15.67 4.52 -11.72
CA SER A 126 15.76 5.94 -12.03
C SER A 126 16.45 6.71 -10.90
N LEU A 127 17.60 7.30 -11.24
CA LEU A 127 18.30 8.22 -10.33
C LEU A 127 17.54 9.54 -10.13
N ASN A 128 16.46 9.77 -10.87
CA ASN A 128 15.68 11.02 -10.89
C ASN A 128 14.54 11.08 -9.87
N ARG A 129 14.31 9.99 -9.14
CA ARG A 129 13.29 9.86 -8.10
C ARG A 129 13.92 9.68 -6.72
N LEU A 130 13.09 9.87 -5.70
CA LEU A 130 13.50 9.66 -4.32
C LEU A 130 13.94 8.20 -4.10
N PRO A 131 15.03 7.95 -3.37
CA PRO A 131 15.49 6.60 -3.11
C PRO A 131 14.45 5.84 -2.25
N LYS A 132 14.12 4.63 -2.68
CA LYS A 132 13.43 3.62 -1.86
C LYS A 132 14.46 2.65 -1.31
N ALA A 133 14.24 2.09 -0.11
CA ALA A 133 14.88 0.82 0.23
C ALA A 133 14.56 -0.14 -0.91
N ARG A 134 15.62 -0.58 -1.60
CA ARG A 134 15.52 -1.57 -2.67
C ARG A 134 15.07 -2.87 -2.03
N SER A 135 14.47 -3.77 -2.80
CA SER A 135 14.16 -5.12 -2.33
C SER A 135 15.46 -5.90 -2.11
N GLY A 136 16.13 -5.58 -0.99
CA GLY A 136 17.25 -6.34 -0.50
C GLY A 136 16.76 -7.72 -0.05
N PHE A 137 17.65 -8.70 -0.07
CA PHE A 137 17.37 -9.97 0.61
C PHE A 137 17.57 -9.84 2.13
N LEU A 138 18.15 -8.73 2.61
CA LEU A 138 18.26 -8.35 4.02
C LEU A 138 18.07 -6.84 4.20
N ASP A 139 17.04 -6.44 4.95
CA ASP A 139 16.76 -5.05 5.28
C ASP A 139 16.78 -4.81 6.80
N PHE A 140 17.38 -3.69 7.20
CA PHE A 140 17.46 -3.22 8.58
C PHE A 140 16.93 -1.80 8.66
N TYR A 141 16.12 -1.52 9.67
CA TYR A 141 15.45 -0.24 9.83
C TYR A 141 15.80 0.33 11.19
N PHE A 142 15.95 1.65 11.28
CA PHE A 142 16.25 2.32 12.54
C PHE A 142 15.38 3.57 12.71
N ASP A 143 14.92 3.79 13.94
CA ASP A 143 14.20 5.00 14.32
C ASP A 143 15.16 6.19 14.54
N ARG A 144 14.63 7.35 14.96
CA ARG A 144 15.44 8.54 15.23
C ARG A 144 16.32 8.40 16.48
N GLN A 145 16.02 7.45 17.34
CA GLN A 145 16.74 7.14 18.57
C GLN A 145 17.80 6.05 18.34
N HIS A 146 17.99 5.59 17.09
CA HIS A 146 18.88 4.51 16.69
C HIS A 146 18.48 3.13 17.25
N ASN A 147 17.24 2.97 17.69
CA ASN A 147 16.72 1.65 17.98
C ASN A 147 16.45 0.92 16.67
N ARG A 148 16.79 -0.37 16.64
CA ARG A 148 16.40 -1.23 15.53
C ARG A 148 14.88 -1.33 15.50
N ILE A 149 14.30 -0.90 14.41
CA ILE A 149 12.91 -1.15 14.04
C ILE A 149 12.90 -2.12 12.85
N GLY A 150 11.73 -2.58 12.46
CA GLY A 150 11.60 -3.48 11.33
C GLY A 150 10.16 -3.58 10.87
N PRO A 151 9.93 -4.25 9.73
CA PRO A 151 8.59 -4.59 9.29
C PRO A 151 7.94 -5.40 10.41
N MET A 152 6.84 -4.88 10.94
CA MET A 152 6.08 -5.55 11.98
C MET A 152 5.11 -6.61 11.40
N GLY A 153 5.08 -6.76 10.07
CA GLY A 153 4.37 -7.80 9.35
C GLY A 153 4.96 -8.01 7.95
N GLY A 154 4.58 -9.12 7.30
CA GLY A 154 5.06 -9.47 5.97
C GLY A 154 4.53 -8.59 4.83
N MET A 155 3.46 -7.82 5.04
CA MET A 155 2.82 -6.98 4.02
C MET A 155 2.17 -5.75 4.66
N SER A 156 2.22 -4.59 4.00
CA SER A 156 1.59 -3.36 4.54
C SER A 156 0.08 -3.33 4.34
N ALA A 157 -0.41 -3.94 3.25
CA ALA A 157 -1.83 -3.90 2.83
C ALA A 157 -2.38 -2.46 2.80
N SER A 158 -1.57 -1.48 2.39
CA SER A 158 -1.98 -0.07 2.29
C SER A 158 -2.96 0.13 1.14
N VAL A 159 -2.81 -0.63 0.05
CA VAL A 159 -3.73 -0.65 -1.09
C VAL A 159 -5.15 -1.05 -0.68
N LEU A 160 -5.31 -2.03 0.22
CA LEU A 160 -6.61 -2.37 0.79
C LEU A 160 -7.25 -1.17 1.49
N VAL A 161 -6.48 -0.44 2.30
CA VAL A 161 -6.99 0.72 3.04
C VAL A 161 -7.42 1.82 2.07
N SER A 162 -6.61 2.12 1.06
CA SER A 162 -6.98 3.10 0.01
C SER A 162 -8.25 2.69 -0.72
N PHE A 163 -8.37 1.41 -1.10
CA PHE A 163 -9.58 0.88 -1.72
C PHE A 163 -10.80 1.01 -0.81
N LEU A 164 -10.68 0.62 0.46
CA LEU A 164 -11.76 0.71 1.43
C LEU A 164 -12.14 2.17 1.67
N ASN A 165 -11.17 3.07 1.80
CA ASN A 165 -11.39 4.52 1.93
C ASN A 165 -12.19 5.07 0.74
N ARG A 166 -11.79 4.73 -0.48
CA ARG A 166 -12.51 5.13 -1.70
C ARG A 166 -13.91 4.51 -1.81
N THR A 167 -14.09 3.31 -1.27
CA THR A 167 -15.39 2.63 -1.28
C THR A 167 -16.34 3.27 -0.29
N VAL A 168 -15.88 3.55 0.94
CA VAL A 168 -16.75 4.11 1.99
C VAL A 168 -16.91 5.62 1.90
N SER A 169 -16.00 6.33 1.24
CA SER A 169 -15.97 7.80 1.12
C SER A 169 -17.27 8.41 0.62
N ALA A 170 -17.97 7.75 -0.30
CA ALA A 170 -19.21 8.25 -0.88
C ALA A 170 -20.42 8.08 0.05
N LYS A 171 -20.36 7.16 1.02
CA LYS A 171 -21.49 6.77 1.87
C LYS A 171 -21.32 7.16 3.35
N VAL A 172 -20.08 7.34 3.81
CA VAL A 172 -19.75 7.67 5.20
C VAL A 172 -19.47 9.16 5.34
N LYS A 173 -20.27 9.86 6.13
CA LYS A 173 -20.16 11.32 6.37
C LYS A 173 -19.69 11.68 7.77
N ASP A 174 -19.82 10.75 8.71
CA ASP A 174 -19.44 10.90 10.10
C ASP A 174 -18.46 9.78 10.49
N GLY A 175 -17.52 10.11 11.36
CA GLY A 175 -16.64 9.15 11.98
C GLY A 175 -17.31 8.34 13.09
N ASP A 176 -18.52 8.64 13.55
CA ASP A 176 -19.27 7.83 14.52
C ASP A 176 -20.03 6.69 13.84
N PHE A 177 -19.60 5.45 14.07
CA PHE A 177 -20.17 4.27 13.41
C PHE A 177 -21.54 3.88 13.96
N SER A 178 -22.00 4.50 15.05
CA SER A 178 -23.38 4.33 15.53
C SER A 178 -24.41 5.05 14.66
N LYS A 179 -23.99 6.05 13.88
CA LYS A 179 -24.84 6.83 12.97
C LYS A 179 -24.85 6.31 11.53
N LEU A 180 -24.15 5.23 11.23
CA LEU A 180 -24.26 4.55 9.94
C LEU A 180 -25.70 4.04 9.72
N PRO A 181 -26.12 3.80 8.47
CA PRO A 181 -27.42 3.18 8.17
C PRO A 181 -27.75 1.95 9.02
N ILE A 182 -26.74 1.18 9.40
CA ILE A 182 -26.81 0.18 10.47
C ILE A 182 -25.66 0.44 11.45
N PRO A 183 -25.92 0.55 12.77
CA PRO A 183 -24.86 0.74 13.76
C PRO A 183 -23.80 -0.36 13.70
N PHE A 184 -22.52 0.03 13.69
CA PHE A 184 -21.41 -0.89 13.46
C PHE A 184 -20.31 -0.81 14.54
N ALA A 185 -19.65 -1.95 14.77
CA ALA A 185 -18.39 -2.03 15.50
C ALA A 185 -17.45 -3.06 14.86
N ALA A 186 -16.17 -2.67 14.69
CA ALA A 186 -15.10 -3.60 14.35
C ALA A 186 -14.33 -4.00 15.61
N VAL A 187 -13.93 -5.26 15.72
CA VAL A 187 -13.13 -5.74 16.87
C VAL A 187 -11.70 -6.00 16.43
N ALA A 188 -10.74 -5.41 17.13
CA ALA A 188 -9.31 -5.63 16.96
C ALA A 188 -8.68 -6.12 18.28
N THR A 189 -7.44 -6.55 18.23
CA THR A 189 -6.66 -6.92 19.42
C THR A 189 -5.60 -5.85 19.67
N ASP A 190 -5.53 -5.33 20.90
CA ASP A 190 -4.39 -4.50 21.31
C ASP A 190 -3.17 -5.40 21.52
N LEU A 191 -2.10 -5.18 20.75
CA LEU A 191 -0.91 -6.01 20.81
C LEU A 191 -0.10 -5.78 22.10
N GLU A 192 -0.25 -4.63 22.77
CA GLU A 192 0.46 -4.34 24.01
C GLU A 192 -0.19 -5.01 25.22
N THR A 193 -1.53 -5.02 25.28
CA THR A 193 -2.27 -5.55 26.44
C THR A 193 -2.85 -6.95 26.22
N GLY A 194 -3.05 -7.35 24.96
CA GLY A 194 -3.76 -8.57 24.60
C GLY A 194 -5.28 -8.48 24.79
N GLU A 195 -5.84 -7.28 24.95
CA GLU A 195 -7.28 -7.07 25.18
C GLU A 195 -8.03 -6.79 23.87
N PRO A 196 -9.34 -7.11 23.79
CA PRO A 196 -10.18 -6.71 22.67
C PRO A 196 -10.41 -5.19 22.67
N VAL A 197 -10.24 -4.57 21.51
CA VAL A 197 -10.55 -3.16 21.26
C VAL A 197 -11.75 -3.07 20.33
N VAL A 198 -12.81 -2.43 20.81
CA VAL A 198 -14.04 -2.20 20.04
C VAL A 198 -13.95 -0.84 19.35
N LEU A 199 -13.81 -0.85 18.03
CA LEU A 199 -13.69 0.33 17.19
C LEU A 199 -15.09 0.75 16.71
N ARG A 200 -15.61 1.83 17.30
CA ARG A 200 -16.94 2.42 16.98
C ARG A 200 -16.87 3.83 16.41
N SER A 201 -15.66 4.39 16.28
CA SER A 201 -15.48 5.73 15.76
C SER A 201 -14.14 5.92 15.07
N GLY A 202 -14.05 6.94 14.21
CA GLY A 202 -12.86 7.32 13.47
C GLY A 202 -13.04 7.09 11.97
N ASN A 203 -11.97 6.70 11.28
CA ASN A 203 -12.05 6.28 9.88
C ASN A 203 -12.53 4.82 9.81
N LEU A 204 -13.60 4.56 9.06
CA LEU A 204 -14.18 3.21 8.94
C LEU A 204 -13.23 2.23 8.23
N ALA A 205 -12.48 2.67 7.23
CA ALA A 205 -11.49 1.84 6.55
C ALA A 205 -10.32 1.47 7.48
N ASP A 206 -9.85 2.40 8.31
CA ASP A 206 -8.82 2.13 9.32
C ASP A 206 -9.33 1.10 10.35
N ALA A 207 -10.59 1.21 10.79
CA ALA A 207 -11.18 0.25 11.72
C ALA A 207 -11.30 -1.16 11.12
N MET A 208 -11.76 -1.24 9.87
CA MET A 208 -11.83 -2.50 9.12
C MET A 208 -10.42 -3.11 8.89
N ARG A 209 -9.43 -2.27 8.53
CA ARG A 209 -8.04 -2.70 8.31
C ARG A 209 -7.35 -3.17 9.59
N ALA A 210 -7.55 -2.46 10.71
CA ALA A 210 -6.99 -2.84 12.00
C ALA A 210 -7.52 -4.21 12.43
N SER A 211 -8.83 -4.43 12.26
CA SER A 211 -9.48 -5.70 12.58
C SER A 211 -8.98 -6.88 11.73
N MET A 212 -8.38 -6.63 10.57
CA MET A 212 -7.83 -7.63 9.63
C MET A 212 -6.28 -7.67 9.59
N ALA A 213 -5.59 -7.06 10.57
CA ALA A 213 -4.13 -7.04 10.63
C ALA A 213 -3.53 -8.34 11.20
N ILE A 214 -3.59 -9.44 10.43
CA ILE A 214 -3.15 -10.78 10.86
C ILE A 214 -1.65 -10.76 11.25
N PRO A 215 -1.28 -11.07 12.50
CA PRO A 215 0.12 -11.04 12.94
C PRO A 215 1.07 -11.87 12.07
N GLY A 216 2.24 -11.32 11.80
CA GLY A 216 3.27 -11.94 10.97
C GLY A 216 2.99 -11.86 9.46
N LEU A 217 1.73 -11.78 9.04
CA LEU A 217 1.34 -11.64 7.64
C LEU A 217 1.14 -10.17 7.23
N PHE A 218 0.36 -9.42 8.00
CA PHE A 218 0.09 -8.00 7.78
C PHE A 218 0.71 -7.15 8.87
N GLU A 219 1.16 -5.95 8.51
CA GLU A 219 1.62 -4.97 9.49
C GLU A 219 0.49 -4.63 10.47
N PRO A 220 0.78 -4.62 11.79
CA PRO A 220 -0.09 -4.04 12.80
C PRO A 220 -0.48 -2.61 12.43
N TRP A 221 -1.73 -2.26 12.72
CA TRP A 221 -2.30 -0.96 12.36
C TRP A 221 -2.36 -0.04 13.58
N MET A 222 -1.83 1.17 13.45
CA MET A 222 -1.88 2.16 14.52
C MET A 222 -3.22 2.88 14.51
N VAL A 223 -3.99 2.77 15.59
CA VAL A 223 -5.25 3.52 15.76
C VAL A 223 -5.28 4.14 17.15
N ASN A 224 -5.46 5.46 17.22
CA ASN A 224 -5.54 6.20 18.48
C ASN A 224 -4.39 5.90 19.46
N GLY A 225 -3.17 5.74 18.94
CA GLY A 225 -1.97 5.45 19.73
C GLY A 225 -1.79 3.99 20.16
N ARG A 226 -2.69 3.08 19.80
CA ARG A 226 -2.59 1.65 20.06
C ARG A 226 -2.06 0.89 18.86
N ILE A 227 -1.26 -0.15 19.10
CA ILE A 227 -0.79 -1.08 18.08
C ILE A 227 -1.83 -2.19 17.95
N LEU A 228 -2.68 -2.13 16.93
CA LEU A 228 -3.77 -3.08 16.76
C LEU A 228 -3.42 -4.18 15.76
N VAL A 229 -3.79 -5.41 16.10
CA VAL A 229 -3.71 -6.59 15.22
C VAL A 229 -5.10 -7.22 15.07
N ASP A 230 -5.21 -8.25 14.22
CA ASP A 230 -6.46 -8.93 13.91
C ASP A 230 -7.22 -9.33 15.19
N GLY A 231 -8.52 -9.01 15.22
CA GLY A 231 -9.38 -9.28 16.38
C GLY A 231 -9.59 -10.78 16.64
N GLY A 232 -9.28 -11.62 15.64
CA GLY A 232 -9.40 -13.07 15.70
C GLY A 232 -8.57 -13.72 16.80
N LEU A 233 -7.53 -13.04 17.30
CA LEU A 233 -6.71 -13.56 18.41
C LEU A 233 -7.47 -13.64 19.72
N VAL A 234 -8.37 -12.68 19.99
CA VAL A 234 -9.07 -12.54 21.29
C VAL A 234 -10.58 -12.73 21.17
N ALA A 235 -11.17 -12.31 20.05
CA ALA A 235 -12.61 -12.27 19.84
C ALA A 235 -12.99 -12.53 18.37
N ASN A 236 -12.65 -13.72 17.85
CA ASN A 236 -12.97 -14.08 16.46
C ASN A 236 -14.48 -14.15 16.18
N LEU A 237 -15.30 -14.48 17.19
CA LEU A 237 -16.77 -14.48 17.12
C LEU A 237 -17.32 -13.62 18.28
N PRO A 238 -17.40 -12.29 18.16
CA PRO A 238 -17.59 -11.36 19.29
C PRO A 238 -19.05 -11.26 19.79
N VAL A 239 -19.66 -12.37 20.21
CA VAL A 239 -21.08 -12.43 20.64
C VAL A 239 -21.32 -11.68 21.95
N SER A 240 -20.44 -11.86 22.93
CA SER A 240 -20.50 -11.17 24.22
C SER A 240 -20.40 -9.65 24.05
N ILE A 241 -19.48 -9.18 23.19
CA ILE A 241 -19.34 -7.75 22.86
C ILE A 241 -20.63 -7.24 22.21
N ALA A 242 -21.22 -8.00 21.27
CA ALA A 242 -22.47 -7.61 20.64
C ALA A 242 -23.64 -7.48 21.63
N LYS A 243 -23.76 -8.41 22.59
CA LYS A 243 -24.79 -8.33 23.64
C LYS A 243 -24.59 -7.14 24.59
N GLU A 244 -23.36 -6.72 24.83
CA GLU A 244 -23.05 -5.55 25.63
C GLU A 244 -23.38 -4.24 24.88
N LEU A 245 -23.02 -4.16 23.60
CA LEU A 245 -23.24 -2.97 22.78
C LEU A 245 -24.72 -2.76 22.40
N PHE A 246 -25.46 -3.85 22.23
CA PHE A 246 -26.85 -3.85 21.79
C PHE A 246 -27.73 -4.67 22.76
N PRO A 247 -27.89 -4.19 24.00
CA PRO A 247 -28.63 -4.92 25.02
C PRO A 247 -30.10 -5.06 24.61
N GLY A 248 -30.66 -6.26 24.77
CA GLY A 248 -32.07 -6.54 24.52
C GLY A 248 -32.40 -7.03 23.09
N PHE A 249 -31.43 -7.05 22.17
CA PHE A 249 -31.63 -7.61 20.83
C PHE A 249 -31.18 -9.09 20.73
N PRO A 250 -31.88 -9.93 19.96
CA PRO A 250 -31.42 -11.27 19.61
C PRO A 250 -30.14 -11.20 18.76
N VAL A 251 -29.16 -12.04 19.06
CA VAL A 251 -27.88 -12.11 18.35
C VAL A 251 -27.87 -13.28 17.37
N VAL A 252 -27.66 -12.98 16.08
CA VAL A 252 -27.40 -13.94 15.01
C VAL A 252 -25.90 -13.94 14.72
N ALA A 253 -25.23 -15.05 14.98
CA ALA A 253 -23.78 -15.18 14.82
C ALA A 253 -23.41 -16.06 13.63
N VAL A 254 -22.53 -15.58 12.76
CA VAL A 254 -21.99 -16.34 11.62
C VAL A 254 -20.59 -16.80 11.96
N ASN A 255 -20.44 -18.10 12.21
CA ASN A 255 -19.15 -18.72 12.52
C ASN A 255 -18.53 -19.32 11.26
N LEU A 256 -17.29 -18.92 10.96
CA LEU A 256 -16.48 -19.48 9.86
C LEU A 256 -15.25 -20.24 10.37
N SER A 257 -15.14 -20.39 11.69
CA SER A 257 -14.01 -21.04 12.34
C SER A 257 -14.23 -22.55 12.38
N GLU A 258 -13.21 -23.32 11.99
CA GLU A 258 -13.31 -24.79 11.90
C GLU A 258 -12.82 -25.55 13.13
N GLY A 259 -12.36 -24.84 14.16
CA GLY A 259 -11.64 -25.47 15.27
C GLY A 259 -10.38 -26.20 14.77
N VAL A 260 -9.95 -27.21 15.53
CA VAL A 260 -8.70 -27.94 15.30
C VAL A 260 -8.96 -29.14 14.40
N ARG A 261 -8.88 -28.97 13.07
CA ARG A 261 -9.25 -30.02 12.10
C ARG A 261 -8.13 -30.54 11.19
N LYS A 262 -7.06 -29.77 10.93
CA LYS A 262 -6.01 -30.22 10.01
C LYS A 262 -5.29 -31.47 10.53
N ASP A 263 -5.21 -32.50 9.69
CA ASP A 263 -4.49 -33.74 9.99
C ASP A 263 -3.02 -33.70 9.55
N ARG A 264 -2.27 -34.78 9.82
CA ARG A 264 -0.85 -34.91 9.42
C ARG A 264 -0.63 -34.74 7.91
N LYS A 265 -1.60 -35.11 7.08
CA LYS A 265 -1.51 -34.98 5.62
C LYS A 265 -1.77 -33.55 5.16
N GLU A 266 -2.44 -32.73 5.96
CA GLU A 266 -2.77 -31.33 5.64
C GLU A 266 -1.76 -30.34 6.22
N ILE A 267 -1.06 -30.68 7.31
CA ILE A 267 0.00 -29.84 7.87
C ILE A 267 1.32 -30.10 7.14
N ARG A 268 1.64 -29.30 6.12
CA ARG A 268 2.84 -29.49 5.28
C ARG A 268 3.82 -28.33 5.27
N THR A 269 3.36 -27.14 5.66
CA THR A 269 4.14 -25.91 5.57
C THR A 269 4.25 -25.20 6.92
N LEU A 270 5.20 -24.29 7.07
CA LEU A 270 5.30 -23.42 8.25
C LEU A 270 3.99 -22.64 8.47
N TYR A 271 3.36 -22.19 7.38
CA TYR A 271 2.05 -21.54 7.42
C TYR A 271 0.99 -22.46 8.05
N ASP A 272 0.92 -23.74 7.65
CA ASP A 272 -0.06 -24.67 8.22
C ASP A 272 0.13 -24.83 9.73
N VAL A 273 1.38 -24.87 10.19
CA VAL A 273 1.71 -24.96 11.62
C VAL A 273 1.24 -23.71 12.36
N VAL A 274 1.55 -22.52 11.86
CA VAL A 274 1.14 -21.24 12.48
C VAL A 274 -0.39 -21.11 12.48
N ALA A 275 -1.04 -21.34 11.34
CA ALA A 275 -2.50 -21.25 11.22
C ALA A 275 -3.22 -22.25 12.14
N GLN A 276 -2.73 -23.49 12.21
CA GLN A 276 -3.29 -24.49 13.12
C GLN A 276 -3.07 -24.09 14.59
N SER A 277 -1.92 -23.48 14.92
CA SER A 277 -1.64 -23.00 16.28
C SER A 277 -2.61 -21.90 16.70
N ILE A 278 -2.87 -20.93 15.82
CA ILE A 278 -3.88 -19.88 16.07
C ILE A 278 -5.27 -20.50 16.27
N ASN A 279 -5.67 -21.45 15.40
CA ASN A 279 -6.96 -22.14 15.55
C ASN A 279 -7.07 -22.90 16.87
N ILE A 280 -5.99 -23.53 17.36
CA ILE A 280 -5.97 -24.22 18.66
C ILE A 280 -6.22 -23.23 19.80
N ILE A 281 -5.53 -22.08 19.76
CA ILE A 281 -5.62 -21.06 20.80
C ILE A 281 -7.03 -20.44 20.87
N THR A 282 -7.66 -20.21 19.71
CA THR A 282 -8.94 -19.49 19.64
C THR A 282 -10.17 -20.40 19.72
N ALA A 283 -10.03 -21.72 19.50
CA ALA A 283 -11.16 -22.65 19.42
C ALA A 283 -12.06 -22.67 20.67
N SER A 284 -11.46 -22.64 21.87
CA SER A 284 -12.23 -22.67 23.12
C SER A 284 -13.05 -21.39 23.32
N SER A 285 -12.46 -20.23 23.00
CA SER A 285 -13.13 -18.93 23.03
C SER A 285 -14.31 -18.90 22.05
N ILE A 286 -14.10 -19.34 20.80
CA ILE A 286 -15.15 -19.37 19.78
C ILE A 286 -16.30 -20.29 20.19
N ALA A 287 -16.03 -21.48 20.75
CA ALA A 287 -17.06 -22.38 21.21
C ALA A 287 -17.89 -21.78 22.36
N ALA A 288 -17.23 -21.07 23.29
CA ALA A 288 -17.91 -20.38 24.39
C ALA A 288 -18.77 -19.20 23.90
N GLU A 289 -18.29 -18.45 22.91
CA GLU A 289 -19.05 -17.34 22.29
C GLU A 289 -20.23 -17.84 21.46
N ALA A 290 -20.03 -18.90 20.66
CA ALA A 290 -21.10 -19.50 19.84
C ALA A 290 -22.27 -20.00 20.69
N ALA A 291 -22.00 -20.54 21.88
CA ALA A 291 -23.03 -20.99 22.82
C ALA A 291 -23.89 -19.84 23.40
N LYS A 292 -23.41 -18.59 23.33
CA LYS A 292 -24.14 -17.40 23.80
C LYS A 292 -25.04 -16.81 22.71
N ALA A 293 -24.90 -17.21 21.44
CA ALA A 293 -25.70 -16.68 20.34
C ALA A 293 -27.13 -17.24 20.38
N ASP A 294 -28.10 -16.42 19.97
CA ASP A 294 -29.51 -16.84 19.91
C ASP A 294 -29.78 -17.67 18.65
N VAL A 295 -29.10 -17.34 17.55
CA VAL A 295 -29.03 -18.14 16.33
C VAL A 295 -27.58 -18.23 15.88
N LEU A 296 -27.13 -19.44 15.59
CA LEU A 296 -25.80 -19.69 15.01
C LEU A 296 -25.95 -20.16 13.56
N ILE A 297 -25.29 -19.46 12.65
CA ILE A 297 -25.14 -19.83 11.25
C ILE A 297 -23.70 -20.34 11.08
N ASP A 298 -23.56 -21.60 10.68
CA ASP A 298 -22.26 -22.28 10.53
C ASP A 298 -22.12 -22.82 9.09
N PRO A 299 -21.72 -21.98 8.12
CA PRO A 299 -21.52 -22.40 6.75
C PRO A 299 -20.42 -23.46 6.65
N ASP A 300 -20.64 -24.54 5.90
CA ASP A 300 -19.57 -25.49 5.59
C ASP A 300 -18.56 -24.81 4.64
N VAL A 301 -17.48 -24.22 5.13
CA VAL A 301 -16.45 -23.58 4.28
C VAL A 301 -15.08 -24.25 4.41
N SER A 302 -15.07 -25.46 4.96
CA SER A 302 -13.86 -26.18 5.39
C SER A 302 -12.87 -26.58 4.33
N ARG A 303 -13.37 -26.83 3.13
CA ARG A 303 -12.52 -27.16 1.98
C ARG A 303 -11.79 -25.96 1.39
N PHE A 304 -12.11 -24.73 1.78
CA PHE A 304 -11.51 -23.51 1.24
C PHE A 304 -10.43 -23.02 2.20
N GLY A 305 -9.24 -22.67 1.71
CA GLY A 305 -8.19 -22.05 2.51
C GLY A 305 -8.54 -20.62 2.93
N LEU A 306 -7.92 -20.15 4.02
CA LEU A 306 -8.10 -18.78 4.52
C LEU A 306 -7.52 -17.71 3.58
N LEU A 307 -6.61 -18.09 2.69
CA LEU A 307 -5.90 -17.21 1.75
C LEU A 307 -6.04 -17.69 0.30
N ASP A 308 -7.02 -18.54 0.00
CA ASP A 308 -7.23 -19.06 -1.35
C ASP A 308 -7.75 -17.96 -2.27
N SER A 309 -7.19 -17.87 -3.48
CA SER A 309 -7.50 -16.81 -4.45
C SER A 309 -8.69 -17.09 -5.37
N GLY A 310 -9.60 -17.99 -4.99
CA GLY A 310 -10.73 -18.35 -5.84
C GLY A 310 -11.81 -19.17 -5.13
N GLY A 311 -12.86 -19.49 -5.88
CA GLY A 311 -14.02 -20.23 -5.37
C GLY A 311 -15.04 -19.35 -4.63
N TYR A 312 -14.99 -18.03 -4.82
CA TYR A 312 -15.79 -17.06 -4.08
C TYR A 312 -17.30 -17.31 -4.21
N GLU A 313 -17.81 -17.51 -5.43
CA GLU A 313 -19.23 -17.84 -5.67
C GLU A 313 -19.68 -19.05 -4.86
N ALA A 314 -18.87 -20.12 -4.85
CA ALA A 314 -19.17 -21.33 -4.10
C ALA A 314 -19.14 -21.10 -2.58
N ILE A 315 -18.34 -20.17 -2.08
CA ILE A 315 -18.31 -19.78 -0.67
C ILE A 315 -19.58 -18.98 -0.31
N VAL A 316 -19.94 -18.00 -1.15
CA VAL A 316 -21.17 -17.19 -1.00
C VAL A 316 -22.40 -18.08 -0.96
N ASP A 317 -22.52 -19.03 -1.89
CA ASP A 317 -23.65 -19.95 -1.96
C ASP A 317 -23.79 -20.84 -0.72
N ARG A 318 -22.66 -21.25 -0.13
CA ARG A 318 -22.68 -22.02 1.12
C ARG A 318 -23.11 -21.18 2.31
N GLY A 319 -22.73 -19.91 2.36
CA GLY A 319 -23.26 -18.94 3.33
C GLY A 319 -24.78 -18.80 3.22
N ALA A 320 -25.28 -18.60 2.00
CA ALA A 320 -26.73 -18.50 1.74
C ALA A 320 -27.48 -19.78 2.13
N LYS A 321 -26.92 -20.96 1.80
CA LYS A 321 -27.51 -22.24 2.17
C LYS A 321 -27.63 -22.41 3.70
N ALA A 322 -26.56 -22.07 4.44
CA ALA A 322 -26.55 -22.17 5.89
C ALA A 322 -27.52 -21.18 6.55
N ALA A 323 -27.59 -19.95 6.04
CA ALA A 323 -28.53 -18.95 6.51
C ALA A 323 -29.99 -19.40 6.32
N ARG A 324 -30.36 -19.91 5.14
CA ARG A 324 -31.72 -20.43 4.89
C ARG A 324 -32.08 -21.53 5.87
N ALA A 325 -31.19 -22.50 6.06
CA ALA A 325 -31.41 -23.60 6.99
C ALA A 325 -31.57 -23.13 8.46
N ALA A 326 -30.74 -22.20 8.91
CA ALA A 326 -30.78 -21.69 10.28
C ALA A 326 -32.03 -20.83 10.54
N LEU A 327 -32.41 -19.99 9.58
CA LEU A 327 -33.58 -19.11 9.68
C LEU A 327 -34.89 -19.90 9.58
N ASP A 328 -34.95 -20.93 8.73
CA ASP A 328 -36.10 -21.84 8.62
C ASP A 328 -36.27 -22.70 9.89
N ALA A 329 -35.18 -23.06 10.57
CA ALA A 329 -35.20 -23.88 11.78
C ALA A 329 -35.55 -23.09 13.06
N ARG A 330 -35.48 -21.74 13.06
CA ARG A 330 -35.46 -20.98 14.31
C ARG A 330 -36.08 -19.57 14.34
N MET A 331 -36.86 -19.12 13.35
CA MET A 331 -37.47 -17.78 13.43
C MET A 331 -39.01 -17.75 13.44
N ALA A 332 -39.56 -17.39 14.61
CA ALA A 332 -40.72 -16.51 14.79
C ALA A 332 -40.24 -15.08 15.16
N LEU A 333 -39.11 -14.66 14.59
CA LEU A 333 -38.51 -13.35 14.85
C LEU A 333 -39.21 -12.31 13.97
N ALA A 334 -39.92 -11.41 14.65
CA ALA A 334 -40.72 -10.29 14.18
C ALA A 334 -40.66 -10.01 12.66
N GLU A 335 -41.71 -10.44 11.95
CA GLU A 335 -42.09 -9.89 10.66
C GLU A 335 -42.46 -8.41 10.85
N GLY A 336 -41.46 -7.54 10.75
CA GLY A 336 -41.64 -6.10 10.60
C GLY A 336 -41.30 -5.74 9.16
N GLN A 337 -42.12 -4.89 8.54
CA GLN A 337 -41.79 -4.34 7.22
C GLN A 337 -40.45 -3.60 7.30
N GLN A 338 -39.37 -4.19 6.80
CA GLN A 338 -38.28 -3.38 6.28
C GLN A 338 -38.81 -2.62 5.07
N GLN A 339 -38.84 -1.30 5.16
CA GLN A 339 -38.37 -0.50 4.04
C GLN A 339 -36.88 -0.83 3.94
N GLY A 340 -36.46 -1.55 2.90
CA GLY A 340 -35.05 -1.55 2.52
C GLY A 340 -34.58 -0.10 2.35
N PRO A 341 -33.26 0.19 2.32
CA PRO A 341 -32.78 1.56 2.14
C PRO A 341 -33.56 2.17 0.97
N SER A 342 -34.41 3.15 1.29
CA SER A 342 -35.28 3.69 0.26
C SER A 342 -34.34 4.28 -0.79
N LYS A 343 -34.63 4.03 -2.07
CA LYS A 343 -33.96 4.75 -3.16
C LYS A 343 -34.21 6.26 -3.11
N ASP A 344 -34.97 6.73 -2.11
CA ASP A 344 -35.55 8.07 -1.99
C ASP A 344 -35.09 8.87 -0.75
N ASP A 345 -34.06 8.45 -0.01
CA ASP A 345 -33.29 9.39 0.84
C ASP A 345 -32.33 10.26 0.02
N ALA A 346 -32.72 10.55 -1.22
CA ALA A 346 -32.27 11.67 -2.02
C ALA A 346 -32.96 12.99 -1.60
N ARG A 347 -33.25 13.18 -0.30
CA ARG A 347 -33.76 14.46 0.22
C ARG A 347 -32.59 15.34 0.64
N LEU A 348 -32.30 16.30 -0.25
CA LEU A 348 -31.59 17.57 -0.04
C LEU A 348 -30.24 17.45 0.68
N GLN A 349 -29.24 17.03 -0.09
CA GLN A 349 -27.82 17.21 0.20
C GLN A 349 -27.49 18.70 0.43
N GLN A 350 -27.51 19.15 1.67
CA GLN A 350 -26.70 20.32 2.02
C GLN A 350 -25.29 19.80 2.29
N ALA A 351 -24.39 20.01 1.32
CA ALA A 351 -23.03 19.50 1.45
C ALA A 351 -22.35 20.20 2.64
N SER A 352 -21.97 19.42 3.66
CA SER A 352 -21.26 19.95 4.83
C SER A 352 -20.00 20.66 4.37
N LEU A 353 -19.84 21.91 4.79
CA LEU A 353 -18.68 22.73 4.42
C LEU A 353 -17.46 22.31 5.26
N VAL A 354 -16.30 22.22 4.61
CA VAL A 354 -15.03 21.98 5.30
C VAL A 354 -14.65 23.24 6.09
N LYS A 355 -14.62 23.16 7.41
CA LYS A 355 -14.27 24.29 8.30
C LYS A 355 -12.78 24.45 8.48
N ARG A 356 -12.08 23.33 8.61
CA ARG A 356 -10.62 23.27 8.75
C ARG A 356 -10.09 21.95 8.23
N VAL A 357 -8.80 21.94 7.92
CA VAL A 357 -8.03 20.74 7.64
C VAL A 357 -7.11 20.49 8.84
N ILE A 358 -6.93 19.25 9.24
CA ILE A 358 -6.03 18.81 10.31
C ILE A 358 -5.01 17.86 9.68
N ILE A 359 -3.72 18.10 9.92
CA ILE A 359 -2.64 17.26 9.42
C ILE A 359 -2.04 16.47 10.58
N GLU A 360 -2.04 15.14 10.47
CA GLU A 360 -1.50 14.24 11.50
C GLU A 360 -0.34 13.41 10.95
N GLY A 361 0.62 13.04 11.82
CA GLY A 361 1.73 12.15 11.47
C GLY A 361 2.91 12.80 10.73
N LEU A 362 2.92 14.13 10.55
CA LEU A 362 4.02 14.88 9.94
C LEU A 362 4.73 15.83 10.92
N PRO A 363 6.06 16.04 10.77
CA PRO A 363 6.76 17.14 11.44
C PRO A 363 6.21 18.50 11.02
N GLU A 364 6.25 19.47 11.94
CA GLU A 364 5.75 20.86 11.75
C GLU A 364 6.05 21.49 10.37
N PRO A 365 7.29 21.49 9.84
CA PRO A 365 7.57 22.09 8.53
C PRO A 365 6.83 21.41 7.38
N MET A 366 6.72 20.08 7.40
CA MET A 366 6.00 19.31 6.38
C MET A 366 4.49 19.44 6.56
N ALA A 367 4.00 19.49 7.80
CA ALA A 367 2.59 19.66 8.10
C ALA A 367 2.07 21.01 7.58
N ARG A 368 2.88 22.08 7.68
CA ARG A 368 2.55 23.38 7.10
C ARG A 368 2.47 23.36 5.56
N ASP A 369 3.44 22.74 4.88
CA ASP A 369 3.39 22.58 3.41
C ASP A 369 2.15 21.79 2.95
N MET A 370 1.78 20.73 3.69
CA MET A 370 0.54 19.99 3.43
C MET A 370 -0.71 20.82 3.74
N MET A 371 -0.72 21.60 4.81
CA MET A 371 -1.83 22.50 5.14
C MET A 371 -2.06 23.52 4.01
N ASP A 372 -1.00 24.13 3.49
CA ASP A 372 -1.10 25.09 2.39
C ASP A 372 -1.73 24.43 1.14
N ARG A 373 -1.34 23.19 0.84
CA ARG A 373 -1.89 22.40 -0.27
C ARG A 373 -3.40 22.13 -0.13
N PHE A 374 -3.88 21.84 1.07
CA PHE A 374 -5.28 21.49 1.32
C PHE A 374 -6.17 22.66 1.75
N SER A 375 -5.57 23.81 2.08
CA SER A 375 -6.28 25.04 2.41
C SER A 375 -7.39 25.45 1.41
N PRO A 376 -7.27 25.21 0.07
CA PRO A 376 -8.32 25.57 -0.88
C PRO A 376 -9.64 24.81 -0.69
N TRP A 377 -9.67 23.73 0.09
CA TRP A 377 -10.88 22.99 0.42
C TRP A 377 -11.69 23.65 1.54
N ILE A 378 -11.08 24.51 2.35
CA ILE A 378 -11.77 25.23 3.43
C ILE A 378 -12.87 26.14 2.83
N GLY A 379 -14.08 26.03 3.37
CA GLY A 379 -15.27 26.76 2.92
C GLY A 379 -15.96 26.13 1.70
N ARG A 380 -15.47 25.00 1.18
CA ARG A 380 -16.13 24.26 0.08
C ARG A 380 -16.93 23.07 0.61
N PRO A 381 -17.93 22.60 -0.16
CA PRO A 381 -18.54 21.28 0.01
C PRO A 381 -17.48 20.18 0.18
N LEU A 382 -17.65 19.31 1.17
CA LEU A 382 -16.82 18.12 1.31
C LEU A 382 -16.95 17.22 0.07
N ASP A 383 -15.83 16.96 -0.60
CA ASP A 383 -15.72 16.00 -1.69
C ASP A 383 -14.70 14.93 -1.33
N MET A 384 -15.18 13.80 -0.82
CA MET A 384 -14.30 12.71 -0.38
C MET A 384 -13.63 11.95 -1.55
N ASN A 385 -14.13 12.08 -2.79
CA ASN A 385 -13.42 11.54 -3.95
C ASN A 385 -12.17 12.37 -4.23
N ALA A 386 -12.28 13.70 -4.20
CA ALA A 386 -11.13 14.59 -4.33
C ALA A 386 -10.11 14.40 -3.19
N VAL A 387 -10.58 14.10 -1.97
CA VAL A 387 -9.71 13.73 -0.84
C VAL A 387 -8.94 12.45 -1.11
N SER A 388 -9.62 11.40 -1.56
CA SER A 388 -9.01 10.11 -1.90
C SER A 388 -7.99 10.25 -3.04
N ASP A 389 -8.34 10.97 -4.11
CA ASP A 389 -7.45 11.19 -5.25
C ASP A 389 -6.17 11.94 -4.81
N ALA A 390 -6.30 12.93 -3.92
CA ALA A 390 -5.16 13.65 -3.39
C ALA A 390 -4.27 12.79 -2.47
N ALA A 391 -4.87 11.89 -1.70
CA ALA A 391 -4.15 10.92 -0.87
C ALA A 391 -3.37 9.93 -1.75
N ASP A 392 -4.00 9.39 -2.80
CA ASP A 392 -3.35 8.49 -3.77
C ASP A 392 -2.19 9.18 -4.50
N ASP A 393 -2.38 10.43 -4.93
CA ASP A 393 -1.31 11.24 -5.56
C ASP A 393 -0.16 11.55 -4.58
N LEU A 394 -0.43 11.63 -3.27
CA LEU A 394 0.61 11.77 -2.25
C LEU A 394 1.31 10.45 -1.94
N MET A 395 0.60 9.32 -1.95
CA MET A 395 1.19 7.97 -1.82
C MET A 395 2.13 7.65 -2.98
N ARG A 396 1.93 8.26 -4.15
CA ARG A 396 2.89 8.22 -5.28
C ARG A 396 4.19 8.96 -4.99
N ARG A 397 4.26 9.83 -3.96
CA ARG A 397 5.54 10.37 -3.48
C ARG A 397 6.20 9.29 -2.61
N ASP A 398 7.41 8.87 -2.96
CA ASP A 398 8.11 7.75 -2.30
C ASP A 398 8.51 7.98 -0.82
N GLN A 399 8.05 9.09 -0.23
CA GLN A 399 8.31 9.50 1.15
C GLN A 399 7.32 8.94 2.17
N PHE A 400 6.14 8.48 1.74
CA PHE A 400 5.07 7.99 2.62
C PHE A 400 4.86 6.47 2.45
N LEU A 401 4.48 5.81 3.55
CA LEU A 401 3.96 4.44 3.55
C LEU A 401 2.46 4.44 3.27
N ALA A 402 1.72 5.35 3.92
CA ALA A 402 0.28 5.51 3.74
C ALA A 402 -0.11 6.98 3.92
N VAL A 403 -1.16 7.41 3.21
CA VAL A 403 -1.80 8.71 3.38
C VAL A 403 -3.30 8.48 3.33
N ASN A 404 -4.02 8.93 4.36
CA ASN A 404 -5.46 8.74 4.50
C ASN A 404 -6.15 10.07 4.77
N GLY A 405 -7.42 10.19 4.34
CA GLY A 405 -8.26 11.35 4.62
C GLY A 405 -9.64 10.93 5.12
N TYR A 406 -10.15 11.60 6.15
CA TYR A 406 -11.52 11.39 6.66
C TYR A 406 -12.14 12.66 7.21
N ALA A 407 -13.47 12.72 7.22
CA ALA A 407 -14.21 13.84 7.79
C ALA A 407 -14.62 13.57 9.24
N LYS A 408 -14.57 14.61 10.07
CA LYS A 408 -15.04 14.63 11.46
C LYS A 408 -16.09 15.73 11.60
N GLU A 409 -17.28 15.38 12.06
CA GLU A 409 -18.39 16.34 12.22
C GLU A 409 -18.08 17.40 13.29
N GLU A 410 -18.50 18.64 13.03
CA GLU A 410 -18.50 19.76 13.97
C GLU A 410 -19.86 20.48 13.93
N GLU A 411 -20.18 21.28 14.96
CA GLU A 411 -21.51 21.91 15.15
C GLU A 411 -22.06 22.63 13.89
N ASP A 412 -21.19 23.17 13.03
CA ASP A 412 -21.57 23.91 11.82
C ASP A 412 -20.85 23.44 10.52
N GLY A 413 -20.34 22.20 10.47
CA GLY A 413 -19.66 21.69 9.29
C GLY A 413 -18.80 20.45 9.55
N VAL A 414 -17.69 20.32 8.82
CA VAL A 414 -16.76 19.19 9.01
C VAL A 414 -15.31 19.66 9.10
N SER A 415 -14.55 19.00 9.97
CA SER A 415 -13.08 19.02 9.95
C SER A 415 -12.57 17.88 9.08
N LEU A 416 -11.78 18.19 8.07
CA LEU A 416 -11.09 17.18 7.28
C LEU A 416 -9.76 16.82 7.94
N VAL A 417 -9.56 15.55 8.29
CA VAL A 417 -8.31 15.04 8.86
C VAL A 417 -7.53 14.30 7.78
N MET A 418 -6.30 14.73 7.51
CA MET A 418 -5.35 14.05 6.65
C MET A 418 -4.25 13.43 7.51
N SER A 419 -4.21 12.11 7.58
CA SER A 419 -3.23 11.35 8.36
C SER A 419 -2.14 10.76 7.47
N PHE A 420 -0.89 10.89 7.92
CA PHE A 420 0.29 10.47 7.16
C PHE A 420 1.13 9.47 7.95
N GLN A 421 1.46 8.35 7.31
CA GLN A 421 2.44 7.40 7.81
C GLN A 421 3.73 7.53 7.02
N ARG A 422 4.83 7.87 7.70
CA ARG A 422 6.14 8.05 7.06
C ARG A 422 6.93 6.75 7.01
N ARG A 423 7.80 6.63 6.00
CA ARG A 423 8.81 5.57 5.96
C ARG A 423 9.82 5.71 7.11
N PRO A 424 10.47 4.61 7.54
CA PRO A 424 11.53 4.63 8.54
C PRO A 424 12.58 5.72 8.32
N PRO A 425 13.09 6.37 9.38
CA PRO A 425 14.13 7.40 9.27
C PRO A 425 15.43 6.91 8.64
N LEU A 426 15.89 5.70 8.97
CA LEU A 426 17.08 5.10 8.39
C LEU A 426 16.76 3.67 7.92
N GLU A 427 17.10 3.37 6.68
CA GLU A 427 16.97 2.05 6.06
C GLU A 427 18.35 1.62 5.56
N VAL A 428 18.78 0.43 5.94
CA VAL A 428 20.01 -0.20 5.44
C VAL A 428 19.63 -1.53 4.80
N SER A 429 19.95 -1.71 3.52
CA SER A 429 19.56 -2.85 2.71
C SER A 429 20.79 -3.50 2.09
N VAL A 430 20.77 -4.84 2.06
CA VAL A 430 21.71 -5.65 1.29
C VAL A 430 20.93 -6.30 0.16
N GLY A 431 21.22 -5.86 -1.06
CA GLY A 431 20.64 -6.38 -2.29
C GLY A 431 21.69 -7.05 -3.15
N GLY A 432 21.24 -7.72 -4.20
CA GLY A 432 22.14 -8.28 -5.20
C GLY A 432 21.38 -8.62 -6.47
N TYR A 433 22.13 -8.77 -7.54
CA TYR A 433 21.64 -9.23 -8.82
C TYR A 433 22.64 -10.20 -9.42
N ALA A 434 22.12 -11.33 -9.92
CA ALA A 434 22.91 -12.34 -10.59
C ALA A 434 22.15 -12.90 -11.79
N THR A 435 22.86 -13.17 -12.87
CA THR A 435 22.33 -13.68 -14.13
C THR A 435 23.37 -14.53 -14.84
N ASN A 436 22.93 -15.38 -15.77
CA ASN A 436 23.80 -16.06 -16.74
C ASN A 436 23.75 -15.43 -18.15
N LEU A 437 23.01 -14.34 -18.33
CA LEU A 437 22.81 -13.70 -19.64
C LEU A 437 23.94 -12.73 -20.00
N HIS A 438 24.62 -12.16 -19.01
CA HIS A 438 25.72 -11.19 -19.17
C HIS A 438 26.56 -11.06 -17.89
N SER A 439 27.65 -10.30 -17.97
CA SER A 439 28.66 -10.12 -16.91
C SER A 439 28.35 -9.03 -15.87
N GLN A 440 27.07 -8.69 -15.62
CA GLN A 440 26.74 -7.70 -14.59
C GLN A 440 26.17 -8.36 -13.35
N ARG A 441 27.03 -8.98 -12.54
CA ARG A 441 26.65 -9.60 -11.27
C ARG A 441 27.20 -8.77 -10.11
N TRP A 442 26.37 -8.47 -9.12
CA TRP A 442 26.77 -7.60 -8.02
C TRP A 442 26.00 -7.85 -6.73
N VAL A 443 26.61 -7.45 -5.63
CA VAL A 443 25.98 -7.27 -4.32
C VAL A 443 26.08 -5.80 -3.96
N ALA A 444 25.02 -5.24 -3.40
CA ALA A 444 24.92 -3.83 -3.04
C ALA A 444 24.64 -3.67 -1.55
N LEU A 445 25.36 -2.76 -0.91
CA LEU A 445 24.97 -2.17 0.37
C LEU A 445 24.36 -0.79 0.10
N SER A 446 23.13 -0.58 0.56
CA SER A 446 22.40 0.66 0.36
C SER A 446 21.93 1.20 1.70
N ALA A 447 22.16 2.48 1.97
CA ALA A 447 21.68 3.20 3.14
C ALA A 447 20.87 4.42 2.71
N VAL A 448 19.60 4.49 3.11
CA VAL A 448 18.71 5.62 2.88
C VAL A 448 18.43 6.29 4.21
N LYS A 449 18.76 7.58 4.33
CA LYS A 449 18.48 8.39 5.51
C LYS A 449 17.53 9.53 5.16
N ARG A 450 16.41 9.57 5.85
CA ARG A 450 15.38 10.62 5.74
C ARG A 450 15.55 11.61 6.88
N ASP A 451 15.22 12.87 6.61
CA ASP A 451 15.48 13.99 7.52
C ASP A 451 16.97 14.09 7.91
N LEU A 452 17.85 14.01 6.91
CA LEU A 452 19.29 14.11 7.05
C LEU A 452 19.71 15.46 7.63
N ALA A 453 19.26 16.57 7.04
CA ALA A 453 19.56 17.92 7.50
C ALA A 453 18.29 18.71 7.87
N ASN A 454 17.20 18.50 7.13
CA ASN A 454 15.91 19.15 7.32
C ASN A 454 14.75 18.16 7.22
N ALA A 455 13.63 18.44 7.87
CA ALA A 455 12.44 17.60 7.73
C ALA A 455 12.00 17.51 6.25
N GLY A 456 11.92 16.29 5.72
CA GLY A 456 11.50 16.00 4.35
C GLY A 456 12.64 15.86 3.33
N ASP A 457 13.90 16.10 3.69
CA ASP A 457 15.03 15.76 2.81
C ASP A 457 15.40 14.27 2.91
N VAL A 458 16.07 13.77 1.88
CA VAL A 458 16.47 12.36 1.80
C VAL A 458 17.86 12.24 1.20
N GLY A 459 18.73 11.50 1.86
CA GLY A 459 20.03 11.06 1.34
C GLY A 459 20.05 9.56 1.09
N GLU A 460 20.79 9.12 0.07
CA GLU A 460 21.12 7.71 -0.15
C GLU A 460 22.61 7.57 -0.42
N LEU A 461 23.24 6.57 0.21
CA LEU A 461 24.51 6.01 -0.19
C LEU A 461 24.27 4.58 -0.67
N GLN A 462 24.75 4.26 -1.88
CA GLN A 462 24.82 2.90 -2.37
C GLN A 462 26.23 2.57 -2.79
N LEU A 463 26.71 1.40 -2.37
CA LEU A 463 27.99 0.82 -2.81
C LEU A 463 27.72 -0.56 -3.39
N ARG A 464 28.30 -0.85 -4.55
CA ARG A 464 28.21 -2.14 -5.23
C ARG A 464 29.59 -2.74 -5.44
N VAL A 465 29.65 -4.04 -5.24
CA VAL A 465 30.83 -4.88 -5.47
C VAL A 465 30.38 -6.12 -6.22
N GLY A 466 31.16 -6.58 -7.19
CA GLY A 466 30.81 -7.68 -8.06
C GLY A 466 31.82 -7.83 -9.18
N ASP A 467 31.34 -8.12 -10.39
CA ASP A 467 32.17 -8.07 -11.61
C ASP A 467 32.77 -6.67 -11.82
N HIS A 468 31.98 -5.63 -11.51
CA HIS A 468 32.40 -4.23 -11.54
C HIS A 468 32.00 -3.55 -10.24
N TRP A 469 32.81 -2.56 -9.83
CA TRP A 469 32.51 -1.71 -8.69
C TRP A 469 31.62 -0.54 -9.10
N GLY A 470 30.85 -0.01 -8.16
CA GLY A 470 30.29 1.32 -8.33
C GLY A 470 29.62 1.86 -7.09
N GLY A 471 29.41 3.16 -7.09
CA GLY A 471 28.92 3.93 -5.96
C GLY A 471 27.97 5.03 -6.43
N VAL A 472 26.94 5.26 -5.63
CA VAL A 472 25.99 6.34 -5.84
C VAL A 472 25.80 7.07 -4.52
N LEU A 473 25.95 8.38 -4.54
CA LEU A 473 25.56 9.27 -3.45
C LEU A 473 24.49 10.23 -3.97
N ARG A 474 23.29 10.18 -3.38
CA ARG A 474 22.17 11.05 -3.74
C ARG A 474 21.74 11.88 -2.55
N TYR A 475 21.32 13.10 -2.85
CA TYR A 475 20.62 13.97 -1.90
C TYR A 475 19.46 14.65 -2.62
N PHE A 476 18.29 14.63 -1.99
CA PHE A 476 17.11 15.38 -2.42
C PHE A 476 16.68 16.31 -1.30
N SER A 477 16.47 17.59 -1.64
CA SER A 477 15.95 18.57 -0.69
C SER A 477 14.52 18.22 -0.25
N PRO A 478 13.97 18.88 0.80
CA PRO A 478 12.54 18.84 1.03
C PRO A 478 11.80 19.38 -0.21
N TYR A 479 10.56 18.93 -0.39
CA TYR A 479 9.67 19.55 -1.36
C TYR A 479 9.36 21.00 -0.94
N SER A 480 9.29 21.88 -1.92
CA SER A 480 8.68 23.21 -1.80
C SER A 480 7.53 23.27 -2.80
N GLY A 481 6.31 23.05 -2.31
CA GLY A 481 5.13 22.81 -3.13
C GLY A 481 5.27 21.54 -3.99
N ASN A 482 5.44 21.71 -5.29
CA ASN A 482 5.62 20.61 -6.26
C ASN A 482 7.08 20.47 -6.73
N SER A 483 8.02 21.20 -6.15
CA SER A 483 9.39 21.29 -6.67
C SER A 483 10.44 20.83 -5.67
N GLN A 484 11.54 20.26 -6.17
CA GLN A 484 12.57 19.63 -5.34
C GLN A 484 13.95 19.75 -6.00
N TRP A 485 15.00 20.03 -5.22
CA TRP A 485 16.37 19.92 -5.72
C TRP A 485 16.88 18.49 -5.54
N GLY A 486 17.63 17.97 -6.52
CA GLY A 486 18.37 16.73 -6.35
C GLY A 486 19.81 16.87 -6.82
N ILE A 487 20.72 16.29 -6.05
CA ILE A 487 22.15 16.19 -6.33
C ILE A 487 22.48 14.70 -6.37
N THR A 488 23.18 14.27 -7.40
CA THR A 488 23.57 12.86 -7.59
C THR A 488 25.02 12.82 -8.01
N PHE A 489 25.83 12.10 -7.23
CA PHE A 489 27.18 11.72 -7.60
C PHE A 489 27.20 10.22 -7.90
N THR A 490 27.84 9.85 -9.01
CA THR A 490 28.05 8.47 -9.44
C THR A 490 29.54 8.25 -9.67
N GLY A 491 30.03 7.06 -9.33
CA GLY A 491 31.38 6.61 -9.68
C GLY A 491 31.32 5.13 -9.92
N ARG A 492 31.81 4.64 -11.05
CA ARG A 492 31.68 3.23 -11.42
C ARG A 492 32.68 2.80 -12.46
N GLU A 493 32.90 1.50 -12.52
CA GLU A 493 33.56 0.84 -13.62
C GLU A 493 32.52 0.21 -14.56
N GLU A 494 32.79 0.30 -15.86
CA GLU A 494 31.99 -0.31 -16.91
C GLU A 494 32.90 -1.12 -17.84
N GLU A 495 32.42 -2.29 -18.26
CA GLU A 495 33.04 -3.10 -19.30
C GLU A 495 31.95 -3.60 -20.24
N ILE A 496 32.11 -3.39 -21.54
CA ILE A 496 31.17 -3.84 -22.56
C ILE A 496 31.95 -4.57 -23.66
N SER A 497 31.42 -5.70 -24.10
CA SER A 497 31.96 -6.53 -25.19
C SER A 497 30.97 -6.61 -26.36
N PRO A 498 30.86 -5.55 -27.18
CA PRO A 498 29.84 -5.48 -28.21
C PRO A 498 30.16 -6.41 -29.40
N GLU A 499 29.12 -6.82 -30.13
CA GLU A 499 29.26 -7.73 -31.27
C GLU A 499 30.21 -7.12 -32.33
N GLY A 500 31.19 -7.92 -32.77
CA GLY A 500 32.18 -7.53 -33.78
C GLY A 500 33.31 -6.62 -33.29
N LEU A 501 33.36 -6.26 -31.99
CA LEU A 501 34.43 -5.46 -31.39
C LEU A 501 35.09 -6.19 -30.21
N ASN A 502 36.25 -5.68 -29.77
CA ASN A 502 36.89 -6.13 -28.53
C ASN A 502 36.22 -5.48 -27.31
N ALA A 503 36.35 -6.14 -26.16
CA ALA A 503 35.95 -5.59 -24.87
C ALA A 503 36.60 -4.22 -24.64
N SER A 504 35.80 -3.25 -24.20
CA SER A 504 36.25 -1.93 -23.78
C SER A 504 35.88 -1.72 -22.32
N ARG A 505 36.80 -1.18 -21.52
CA ARG A 505 36.62 -0.94 -20.09
C ARG A 505 37.01 0.49 -19.74
N TRP A 506 36.20 1.15 -18.93
CA TRP A 506 36.45 2.52 -18.46
C TRP A 506 35.91 2.74 -17.05
N GLU A 507 36.43 3.74 -16.37
CA GLU A 507 35.81 4.30 -15.17
C GLU A 507 35.07 5.58 -15.51
N ARG A 508 33.91 5.77 -14.87
CA ARG A 508 32.98 6.88 -15.13
C ARG A 508 32.57 7.53 -13.82
N TYR A 509 32.76 8.84 -13.74
CA TYR A 509 32.40 9.66 -12.59
C TYR A 509 31.42 10.75 -13.03
N GLY A 510 30.22 10.75 -12.49
CA GLY A 510 29.16 11.70 -12.81
C GLY A 510 28.81 12.59 -11.62
N LEU A 511 28.56 13.87 -11.88
CA LEU A 511 27.94 14.79 -10.94
C LEU A 511 26.79 15.51 -11.60
N ARG A 512 25.59 15.39 -11.01
CA ARG A 512 24.37 15.96 -11.55
C ARG A 512 23.66 16.80 -10.50
N VAL A 513 23.18 17.98 -10.91
CA VAL A 513 22.37 18.89 -10.09
C VAL A 513 21.13 19.28 -10.89
N LEU A 514 19.95 18.88 -10.40
CA LEU A 514 18.67 19.11 -11.07
C LEU A 514 17.66 19.78 -10.14
N ARG A 515 16.82 20.65 -10.72
CA ARG A 515 15.54 21.05 -10.15
C ARG A 515 14.44 20.20 -10.78
N TYR A 516 13.67 19.52 -9.94
CA TYR A 516 12.51 18.74 -10.34
C TYR A 516 11.20 19.47 -10.06
N PHE A 517 10.20 19.18 -10.88
CA PHE A 517 8.79 19.58 -10.72
C PHE A 517 7.92 18.33 -10.87
N ASP A 518 7.09 18.03 -9.87
CA ASP A 518 6.36 16.77 -9.76
C ASP A 518 4.89 17.01 -9.38
N ASN A 519 3.97 16.58 -10.24
CA ASN A 519 2.53 16.70 -10.01
C ASN A 519 1.86 15.34 -9.71
N GLY A 520 2.63 14.31 -9.35
CA GLY A 520 2.17 12.96 -9.03
C GLY A 520 2.21 11.98 -10.21
N ARG A 521 1.84 12.45 -11.41
CA ARG A 521 1.85 11.64 -12.65
C ARG A 521 2.98 12.03 -13.60
N THR A 522 3.31 13.31 -13.64
CA THR A 522 4.38 13.87 -14.46
C THR A 522 5.48 14.39 -13.54
N ARG A 523 6.73 14.07 -13.88
CA ARG A 523 7.91 14.65 -13.27
C ARG A 523 8.83 15.21 -14.34
N LEU A 524 9.16 16.49 -14.21
CA LEU A 524 10.12 17.20 -15.05
C LEU A 524 11.38 17.47 -14.24
N GLY A 525 12.55 17.37 -14.85
CA GLY A 525 13.82 17.76 -14.25
C GLY A 525 14.66 18.56 -15.23
N ALA A 526 15.30 19.62 -14.75
CA ALA A 526 16.23 20.41 -15.55
C ALA A 526 17.42 20.86 -14.71
N GLY A 527 18.60 20.88 -15.30
CA GLY A 527 19.82 21.36 -14.65
C GLY A 527 21.06 20.95 -15.43
N ILE A 528 22.12 20.59 -14.70
CA ILE A 528 23.44 20.32 -15.28
C ILE A 528 23.94 18.93 -14.88
N LEU A 529 24.67 18.31 -15.79
CA LEU A 529 25.41 17.08 -15.56
C LEU A 529 26.84 17.29 -16.06
N GLY A 530 27.80 17.03 -15.17
CA GLY A 530 29.21 16.88 -15.48
C GLY A 530 29.65 15.43 -15.37
N GLU A 531 30.62 15.06 -16.19
CA GLU A 531 31.19 13.72 -16.27
C GLU A 531 32.71 13.79 -16.38
N GLN A 532 33.40 12.81 -15.79
CA GLN A 532 34.78 12.46 -16.05
C GLN A 532 34.89 10.96 -16.39
N ILE A 533 35.58 10.64 -17.48
CA ILE A 533 35.83 9.26 -17.93
C ILE A 533 37.34 8.99 -17.93
N GLU A 534 37.72 7.81 -17.44
CA GLU A 534 39.08 7.29 -17.50
C GLU A 534 39.11 5.97 -18.31
N MET A 535 39.73 5.99 -19.49
CA MET A 535 39.86 4.83 -20.38
C MET A 535 41.29 4.73 -20.92
N ASP A 536 41.62 5.56 -21.93
CA ASP A 536 42.96 5.73 -22.51
C ASP A 536 43.42 7.20 -22.34
N GLY A 537 43.28 7.71 -21.11
CA GLY A 537 43.37 9.12 -20.76
C GLY A 537 42.09 9.62 -20.07
N SER A 538 42.12 10.86 -19.56
CA SER A 538 40.98 11.48 -18.89
C SER A 538 40.21 12.38 -19.85
N SER A 539 38.92 12.13 -20.01
CA SER A 539 37.98 13.02 -20.71
C SER A 539 37.02 13.64 -19.69
N SER A 540 36.60 14.88 -19.92
CA SER A 540 35.59 15.55 -19.10
C SER A 540 34.56 16.25 -19.97
N SER A 541 33.30 16.23 -19.54
CA SER A 541 32.19 16.85 -20.26
C SER A 541 31.24 17.50 -19.26
N LEU A 542 30.59 18.59 -19.65
CA LEU A 542 29.65 19.32 -18.80
C LEU A 542 28.60 20.00 -19.66
N GLY A 543 27.34 19.72 -19.38
CA GLY A 543 26.28 20.39 -20.11
C GLY A 543 24.89 20.20 -19.53
N PRO A 544 23.88 20.76 -20.21
CA PRO A 544 22.50 20.75 -19.74
C PRO A 544 21.92 19.35 -19.79
N TYR A 545 21.17 19.01 -18.74
CA TYR A 545 20.46 17.75 -18.59
C TYR A 545 18.98 18.00 -18.38
N LEU A 546 18.15 17.25 -19.12
CA LEU A 546 16.70 17.28 -19.01
C LEU A 546 16.17 15.88 -18.69
N TYR A 547 15.15 15.85 -17.84
CA TYR A 547 14.43 14.65 -17.45
C TYR A 547 12.93 14.86 -17.61
N PHE A 548 12.26 13.85 -18.15
CA PHE A 548 10.81 13.79 -18.25
C PHE A 548 10.36 12.39 -17.87
N SER A 549 9.34 12.29 -17.02
CA SER A 549 8.59 11.04 -16.89
C SER A 549 7.11 11.32 -16.75
N TYR A 550 6.30 10.43 -17.33
CA TYR A 550 4.87 10.37 -17.13
C TYR A 550 4.47 8.93 -16.77
N ASP A 551 3.61 8.76 -15.77
CA ASP A 551 3.10 7.47 -15.34
C ASP A 551 1.63 7.59 -14.90
N ASN A 552 0.75 6.86 -15.59
CA ASN A 552 -0.65 6.73 -15.21
C ASN A 552 -1.08 5.28 -15.02
N THR A 553 -0.12 4.38 -14.79
CA THR A 553 -0.42 2.99 -14.47
C THR A 553 -1.30 2.90 -13.22
N ASP A 554 -2.21 1.92 -13.24
CA ASP A 554 -3.13 1.65 -12.14
C ASP A 554 -2.41 1.17 -10.88
N SER A 555 -1.31 0.46 -11.04
CA SER A 555 -0.41 0.03 -9.98
C SER A 555 1.03 0.19 -10.42
N ARG A 556 1.89 0.75 -9.56
CA ARG A 556 3.34 0.88 -9.85
C ARG A 556 4.06 -0.47 -9.87
N ASN A 557 3.60 -1.42 -9.06
CA ASN A 557 4.30 -2.68 -8.88
C ASN A 557 3.77 -3.76 -9.84
N PHE A 558 2.47 -3.76 -10.07
CA PHE A 558 1.81 -4.71 -10.97
C PHE A 558 0.84 -4.00 -11.91
N PRO A 559 1.34 -3.18 -12.86
CA PRO A 559 0.47 -2.52 -13.81
C PRO A 559 -0.40 -3.54 -14.58
N THR A 560 -1.71 -3.34 -14.54
CA THR A 560 -2.66 -4.11 -15.39
C THR A 560 -3.20 -3.26 -16.53
N SER A 561 -3.21 -1.94 -16.34
CA SER A 561 -3.65 -0.94 -17.29
C SER A 561 -2.83 0.35 -17.16
N GLY A 562 -2.95 1.24 -18.14
CA GLY A 562 -2.22 2.50 -18.15
C GLY A 562 -0.91 2.41 -18.92
N TYR A 563 -0.12 3.47 -18.87
CA TYR A 563 1.15 3.58 -19.57
C TYR A 563 2.14 4.45 -18.80
N SER A 564 3.41 4.22 -19.06
CA SER A 564 4.51 5.02 -18.55
C SER A 564 5.48 5.36 -19.67
N VAL A 565 6.15 6.50 -19.52
CA VAL A 565 7.25 6.91 -20.37
C VAL A 565 8.26 7.66 -19.51
N GLU A 566 9.54 7.39 -19.74
CA GLU A 566 10.66 8.08 -19.12
C GLU A 566 11.68 8.46 -20.20
N THR A 567 12.14 9.69 -20.16
CA THR A 567 13.11 10.27 -21.10
C THR A 567 14.19 11.01 -20.32
N ASN A 568 15.45 10.69 -20.64
CA ASN A 568 16.63 11.40 -20.18
C ASN A 568 17.36 11.98 -21.40
N LEU A 569 17.78 13.24 -21.30
CA LEU A 569 18.50 13.96 -22.35
C LEU A 569 19.69 14.70 -21.74
N TRP A 570 20.86 14.60 -22.38
CA TRP A 570 22.05 15.32 -21.97
C TRP A 570 22.85 15.80 -23.18
N ALA A 571 23.29 17.05 -23.16
CA ALA A 571 24.17 17.59 -24.19
C ALA A 571 25.56 17.85 -23.59
N PRO A 572 26.51 16.88 -23.63
CA PRO A 572 27.79 16.96 -22.92
C PRO A 572 28.69 18.15 -23.30
N ASP A 573 28.56 18.64 -24.53
CA ASP A 573 29.38 19.69 -25.15
C ASP A 573 28.55 20.69 -25.96
N LEU A 574 27.22 20.63 -25.86
CA LEU A 574 26.24 21.39 -26.66
C LEU A 574 26.23 21.10 -28.17
N GLU A 575 27.09 20.20 -28.66
CA GLU A 575 27.13 19.79 -30.07
C GLU A 575 26.47 18.43 -30.27
N ARG A 576 26.69 17.51 -29.32
CA ARG A 576 26.08 16.18 -29.28
C ARG A 576 24.93 16.16 -28.28
N VAL A 577 23.90 15.37 -28.56
CA VAL A 577 22.79 15.12 -27.64
C VAL A 577 22.68 13.62 -27.44
N LEU A 578 22.93 13.18 -26.20
CA LEU A 578 22.73 11.81 -25.76
C LEU A 578 21.32 11.69 -25.19
N SER A 579 20.64 10.59 -25.50
CA SER A 579 19.26 10.38 -25.05
C SER A 579 18.96 8.94 -24.71
N ARG A 580 18.05 8.73 -23.77
CA ARG A 580 17.40 7.44 -23.55
C ARG A 580 15.94 7.66 -23.22
N THR A 581 15.05 7.06 -24.02
CA THR A 581 13.61 7.05 -23.80
C THR A 581 13.13 5.61 -23.70
N VAL A 582 12.33 5.31 -22.67
CA VAL A 582 11.67 4.02 -22.49
C VAL A 582 10.19 4.26 -22.29
N PHE A 583 9.35 3.46 -22.94
CA PHE A 583 7.90 3.53 -22.78
C PHE A 583 7.31 2.14 -22.57
N GLN A 584 6.16 2.10 -21.89
CA GLN A 584 5.42 0.89 -21.63
C GLN A 584 3.93 1.16 -21.60
N ARG A 585 3.14 0.21 -22.09
CA ARG A 585 1.69 0.25 -22.14
C ARG A 585 1.14 -1.11 -21.73
N TYR A 586 0.19 -1.08 -20.80
CA TYR A 586 -0.53 -2.26 -20.33
C TYR A 586 -1.98 -2.16 -20.80
N ILE A 587 -2.44 -3.21 -21.48
CA ILE A 587 -3.79 -3.30 -22.03
C ILE A 587 -4.42 -4.58 -21.47
N PRO A 588 -5.45 -4.49 -20.62
CA PRO A 588 -6.13 -5.67 -20.11
C PRO A 588 -6.79 -6.43 -21.27
N TRP A 589 -6.61 -7.75 -21.31
CA TRP A 589 -7.30 -8.62 -22.27
C TRP A 589 -8.44 -9.36 -21.57
N ASN A 590 -8.16 -9.97 -20.42
CA ASN A 590 -9.15 -10.58 -19.55
C ASN A 590 -8.66 -10.54 -18.09
N ASP A 591 -9.41 -11.16 -17.19
CA ASP A 591 -9.12 -11.15 -15.74
C ASP A 591 -7.74 -11.73 -15.35
N LYS A 592 -7.10 -12.49 -16.24
CA LYS A 592 -5.79 -13.13 -16.00
C LYS A 592 -4.65 -12.60 -16.86
N PHE A 593 -4.95 -12.15 -18.07
CA PHE A 593 -3.97 -11.81 -19.10
C PHE A 593 -4.08 -10.36 -19.55
N ARG A 594 -2.91 -9.78 -19.81
CA ARG A 594 -2.75 -8.43 -20.36
C ARG A 594 -1.75 -8.44 -21.50
N VAL A 595 -1.98 -7.57 -22.47
CA VAL A 595 -0.99 -7.24 -23.49
C VAL A 595 -0.05 -6.18 -22.92
N VAL A 596 1.25 -6.44 -23.01
CA VAL A 596 2.32 -5.54 -22.61
C VAL A 596 3.03 -5.09 -23.88
N LEU A 597 2.99 -3.79 -24.15
CA LEU A 597 3.79 -3.18 -25.20
C LEU A 597 4.88 -2.36 -24.51
N SER A 598 6.13 -2.69 -24.76
CA SER A 598 7.27 -1.92 -24.26
C SER A 598 8.22 -1.58 -25.40
N GLY A 599 9.01 -0.53 -25.23
CA GLY A 599 10.00 -0.16 -26.22
C GLY A 599 10.89 0.96 -25.73
N GLY A 600 11.92 1.25 -26.50
CA GLY A 600 12.85 2.30 -26.17
C GLY A 600 13.64 2.80 -27.36
N LEU A 601 14.21 3.98 -27.17
CA LEU A 601 15.08 4.68 -28.10
C LEU A 601 16.29 5.17 -27.32
N GLU A 602 17.46 4.99 -27.89
CA GLU A 602 18.72 5.44 -27.34
C GLU A 602 19.51 6.18 -28.42
N THR A 603 20.04 7.33 -28.05
CA THR A 603 20.93 8.14 -28.89
C THR A 603 22.27 8.28 -28.20
N GLY A 604 23.32 7.96 -28.93
CA GLY A 604 24.69 7.98 -28.49
C GLY A 604 25.66 8.56 -29.52
N ASP A 605 26.93 8.24 -29.32
CA ASP A 605 28.06 8.49 -30.22
C ASP A 605 28.76 7.16 -30.51
N GLY A 606 28.59 6.63 -31.72
CA GLY A 606 29.12 5.36 -32.17
C GLY A 606 30.63 5.25 -32.07
N ASP A 607 31.34 6.37 -32.18
CA ASP A 607 32.80 6.42 -32.21
C ASP A 607 33.42 6.45 -30.80
N TYR A 608 32.62 6.77 -29.77
CA TYR A 608 33.08 6.87 -28.39
C TYR A 608 32.41 5.83 -27.48
N PRO A 609 33.09 4.73 -27.09
CA PRO A 609 32.47 3.62 -26.36
C PRO A 609 31.62 4.00 -25.12
N PRO A 610 32.02 4.98 -24.28
CA PRO A 610 31.21 5.40 -23.12
C PRO A 610 29.92 6.15 -23.46
N HIS A 611 29.84 6.76 -24.64
CA HIS A 611 28.65 7.52 -25.11
C HIS A 611 27.87 6.78 -26.20
N ARG A 612 28.28 5.57 -26.56
CA ARG A 612 27.67 4.77 -27.63
C ARG A 612 26.28 4.27 -27.24
N ALA A 613 25.39 4.14 -28.24
CA ALA A 613 24.11 3.46 -28.05
C ALA A 613 24.30 1.94 -28.15
N TYR A 614 23.78 1.19 -27.16
CA TYR A 614 23.83 -0.27 -27.12
C TYR A 614 22.42 -0.88 -27.16
N LEU A 615 22.33 -2.10 -27.71
CA LEU A 615 21.09 -2.87 -27.76
C LEU A 615 21.33 -4.28 -27.21
N GLY A 616 20.69 -4.59 -26.08
CA GLY A 616 20.75 -5.87 -25.39
C GLY A 616 21.48 -5.80 -24.04
N ASP A 617 22.25 -4.74 -23.79
CA ASP A 617 23.08 -4.55 -22.60
C ASP A 617 22.25 -4.29 -21.33
N GLN A 618 20.99 -3.86 -21.46
CA GLN A 618 20.04 -3.75 -20.35
C GLN A 618 18.87 -4.72 -20.49
N GLU A 619 19.14 -5.91 -21.04
CA GLU A 619 18.16 -6.97 -21.27
C GLU A 619 16.99 -6.57 -22.20
N GLU A 620 17.20 -5.59 -23.10
CA GLU A 620 16.21 -5.27 -24.14
C GLU A 620 15.92 -6.49 -25.01
N LEU A 621 16.99 -7.17 -25.45
CA LEU A 621 16.98 -8.47 -26.11
C LEU A 621 17.89 -9.42 -25.32
N TYR A 622 17.30 -10.45 -24.71
CA TYR A 622 18.03 -11.36 -23.82
C TYR A 622 19.12 -12.15 -24.55
N SER A 623 18.92 -12.48 -25.82
CA SER A 623 19.89 -13.19 -26.64
C SER A 623 21.14 -12.38 -26.97
N LEU A 624 21.10 -11.05 -26.79
CA LEU A 624 22.21 -10.12 -27.03
C LEU A 624 22.89 -9.64 -25.72
N GLY A 625 22.49 -10.15 -24.55
CA GLY A 625 22.98 -9.65 -23.26
C GLY A 625 24.51 -9.64 -23.13
N ASP A 626 25.16 -10.73 -23.50
CA ASP A 626 26.62 -10.89 -23.42
C ASP A 626 27.37 -10.14 -24.53
N LYS A 627 26.70 -9.94 -25.68
CA LYS A 627 27.26 -9.31 -26.89
C LYS A 627 26.26 -8.35 -27.52
N PRO A 628 26.10 -7.15 -26.95
CA PRO A 628 25.12 -6.20 -27.44
C PRO A 628 25.48 -5.71 -28.83
N LEU A 629 24.45 -5.37 -29.61
CA LEU A 629 24.63 -4.58 -30.84
C LEU A 629 24.90 -3.12 -30.46
N TRP A 630 25.45 -2.35 -31.40
CA TRP A 630 25.93 -1.01 -31.10
C TRP A 630 25.86 -0.03 -32.28
N GLY A 631 25.71 1.26 -31.99
CA GLY A 631 25.67 2.34 -33.00
C GLY A 631 25.52 3.75 -32.41
N ASP A 632 25.17 4.72 -33.27
CA ASP A 632 24.76 6.07 -32.88
C ASP A 632 23.34 6.11 -32.32
N GLN A 633 22.50 5.18 -32.79
CA GLN A 633 21.12 5.05 -32.35
C GLN A 633 20.80 3.58 -32.11
N ALA A 634 20.00 3.31 -31.08
CA ALA A 634 19.38 2.02 -30.88
C ALA A 634 17.89 2.20 -30.66
N ALA A 635 17.09 1.28 -31.19
CA ALA A 635 15.65 1.28 -31.05
C ALA A 635 15.16 -0.15 -30.84
N TRP A 636 14.16 -0.33 -29.98
CA TRP A 636 13.55 -1.64 -29.76
C TRP A 636 12.08 -1.54 -29.38
N VAL A 637 11.36 -2.61 -29.67
CA VAL A 637 9.96 -2.79 -29.31
C VAL A 637 9.73 -4.25 -28.91
N ARG A 638 8.97 -4.45 -27.84
CA ARG A 638 8.50 -5.75 -27.38
C ARG A 638 6.98 -5.75 -27.31
N LEU A 639 6.39 -6.83 -27.82
CA LEU A 639 4.99 -7.17 -27.63
C LEU A 639 4.91 -8.46 -26.81
N GLY A 640 4.28 -8.38 -25.64
CA GLY A 640 4.12 -9.48 -24.70
C GLY A 640 2.66 -9.77 -24.38
N LEU A 641 2.33 -11.04 -24.16
CA LEU A 641 1.12 -11.50 -23.50
C LEU A 641 1.51 -12.02 -22.12
N SER A 642 1.22 -11.25 -21.08
CA SER A 642 1.62 -11.54 -19.70
C SER A 642 0.40 -11.86 -18.84
N GLY A 643 0.52 -12.84 -17.94
CA GLY A 643 -0.54 -13.18 -17.00
C GLY A 643 -0.05 -13.92 -15.76
N THR A 644 -0.85 -13.85 -14.70
CA THR A 644 -0.59 -14.61 -13.47
C THR A 644 -1.01 -16.05 -13.69
N VAL A 645 -0.06 -16.99 -13.66
CA VAL A 645 -0.34 -18.43 -13.83
C VAL A 645 -0.53 -19.16 -12.51
N MET A 646 0.08 -18.65 -11.44
CA MET A 646 -0.11 -19.17 -10.09
C MET A 646 -0.08 -18.03 -9.08
N GLN A 647 -1.01 -18.06 -8.14
CA GLN A 647 -1.08 -17.11 -7.03
C GLN A 647 -0.99 -17.87 -5.72
N THR A 648 -0.10 -17.42 -4.84
CA THR A 648 0.13 -18.01 -3.53
C THR A 648 0.26 -16.90 -2.48
N TRP A 649 0.17 -17.25 -1.20
CA TRP A 649 0.34 -16.29 -0.11
C TRP A 649 1.76 -15.65 -0.07
N TRP A 650 2.77 -16.35 -0.61
CA TRP A 650 4.16 -15.87 -0.62
C TRP A 650 4.56 -15.17 -1.94
N GLY A 651 3.70 -15.17 -2.96
CA GLY A 651 3.97 -14.46 -4.22
C GLY A 651 3.12 -14.94 -5.39
N ARG A 652 3.31 -14.29 -6.54
CA ARG A 652 2.73 -14.70 -7.82
C ARG A 652 3.82 -15.29 -8.70
N VAL A 653 3.44 -16.26 -9.51
CA VAL A 653 4.22 -16.69 -10.67
C VAL A 653 3.51 -16.15 -11.90
N ASN A 654 4.20 -15.28 -12.63
CA ASN A 654 3.73 -14.76 -13.90
C ASN A 654 4.38 -15.52 -15.03
N ALA A 655 3.64 -15.68 -16.12
CA ALA A 655 4.18 -16.11 -17.39
C ALA A 655 3.99 -15.00 -18.42
N GLU A 656 4.97 -14.82 -19.29
CA GLU A 656 4.92 -13.90 -20.41
C GLU A 656 5.42 -14.59 -21.67
N LEU A 657 4.58 -14.63 -22.70
CA LEU A 657 5.00 -14.94 -24.07
C LEU A 657 5.27 -13.62 -24.79
N PHE A 658 6.45 -13.42 -25.33
CA PHE A 658 6.81 -12.14 -25.95
C PHE A 658 7.56 -12.31 -27.27
N VAL A 659 7.48 -11.28 -28.09
CA VAL A 659 8.36 -11.04 -29.24
C VAL A 659 9.01 -9.69 -29.05
N THR A 660 10.34 -9.63 -29.16
CA THR A 660 11.10 -8.39 -29.19
C THR A 660 11.77 -8.25 -30.54
N ALA A 661 11.75 -7.05 -31.11
CA ALA A 661 12.55 -6.66 -32.26
C ALA A 661 13.30 -5.37 -31.93
N GLY A 662 14.52 -5.24 -32.44
CA GLY A 662 15.31 -4.03 -32.28
C GLY A 662 16.31 -3.85 -33.41
N MET A 663 16.85 -2.65 -33.49
CA MET A 663 17.86 -2.28 -34.47
C MET A 663 18.83 -1.26 -33.89
N VAL A 664 20.06 -1.29 -34.39
CA VAL A 664 21.05 -0.24 -34.19
C VAL A 664 21.36 0.41 -35.53
N MET A 665 21.61 1.72 -35.51
CA MET A 665 22.05 2.50 -36.68
C MET A 665 23.44 3.05 -36.38
N ARG A 666 24.42 2.67 -37.20
CA ARG A 666 25.80 3.20 -37.10
C ARG A 666 25.97 4.55 -37.79
N ASP A 667 25.16 4.76 -38.82
CA ASP A 667 24.97 6.02 -39.54
C ASP A 667 23.56 5.95 -40.18
N TRP A 668 23.08 7.03 -40.81
CA TRP A 668 21.76 7.06 -41.45
C TRP A 668 21.59 6.07 -42.63
N SER A 669 22.64 5.35 -43.03
CA SER A 669 22.67 4.41 -44.15
C SER A 669 22.97 2.95 -43.78
N ARG A 670 23.44 2.69 -42.54
CA ARG A 670 23.84 1.36 -42.07
C ARG A 670 23.12 0.99 -40.78
N SER A 671 22.25 0.00 -40.87
CA SER A 671 21.57 -0.59 -39.72
C SER A 671 21.88 -2.08 -39.55
N GLU A 672 21.87 -2.55 -38.32
CA GLU A 672 21.85 -3.97 -37.96
C GLU A 672 20.61 -4.22 -37.10
N ASP A 673 19.79 -5.21 -37.47
CA ASP A 673 18.56 -5.57 -36.78
C ASP A 673 18.67 -6.92 -36.08
N SER A 674 17.85 -7.11 -35.05
CA SER A 674 17.66 -8.39 -34.40
C SER A 674 16.26 -8.56 -33.86
N TRP A 675 15.84 -9.82 -33.71
CA TRP A 675 14.57 -10.17 -33.10
C TRP A 675 14.70 -11.47 -32.32
N GLU A 676 13.84 -11.60 -31.31
CA GLU A 676 13.69 -12.81 -30.51
C GLU A 676 12.23 -13.04 -30.14
N VAL A 677 11.86 -14.30 -30.01
CA VAL A 677 10.59 -14.74 -29.42
C VAL A 677 10.91 -15.55 -28.18
N GLY A 678 10.17 -15.35 -27.09
CA GLY A 678 10.49 -16.01 -25.83
C GLY A 678 9.33 -16.21 -24.89
N LEU A 679 9.59 -17.06 -23.92
CA LEU A 679 8.74 -17.30 -22.76
C LEU A 679 9.55 -16.94 -21.50
N ALA A 680 8.97 -16.08 -20.66
CA ALA A 680 9.52 -15.74 -19.35
C ALA A 680 8.56 -16.21 -18.25
N LEU A 681 9.13 -16.80 -17.20
CA LEU A 681 8.46 -17.01 -15.92
C LEU A 681 9.09 -16.07 -14.90
N SER A 682 8.30 -15.25 -14.24
CA SER A 682 8.78 -14.35 -13.19
C SER A 682 8.10 -14.61 -11.86
N ILE A 683 8.88 -14.49 -10.79
CA ILE A 683 8.44 -14.60 -9.41
C ILE A 683 8.75 -13.26 -8.74
N PRO A 684 7.94 -12.22 -8.97
CA PRO A 684 8.09 -10.96 -8.27
C PRO A 684 7.65 -11.14 -6.82
N GLY A 685 8.59 -11.02 -5.90
CA GLY A 685 8.35 -11.25 -4.49
C GLY A 685 9.22 -10.38 -3.60
N GLN A 686 8.70 -10.06 -2.42
CA GLN A 686 9.37 -9.27 -1.39
C GLN A 686 10.57 -10.00 -0.77
N PHE A 687 10.57 -11.34 -0.79
CA PHE A 687 11.65 -12.17 -0.26
C PHE A 687 12.63 -12.65 -1.34
N PHE A 688 12.18 -12.71 -2.59
CA PHE A 688 12.95 -13.20 -3.73
C PHE A 688 12.32 -12.64 -5.00
N ASN A 689 13.11 -11.96 -5.83
CA ASN A 689 12.75 -11.66 -7.21
C ASN A 689 13.55 -12.55 -8.14
N GLY A 690 12.90 -13.21 -9.09
CA GLY A 690 13.57 -14.13 -10.00
C GLY A 690 12.87 -14.29 -11.32
N ARG A 691 13.64 -14.52 -12.37
CA ARG A 691 13.16 -14.76 -13.74
C ARG A 691 13.83 -16.00 -14.31
N LEU A 692 13.04 -16.80 -15.02
CA LEU A 692 13.51 -17.88 -15.89
C LEU A 692 13.02 -17.57 -17.29
N ILE A 693 13.93 -17.53 -18.26
CA ILE A 693 13.68 -17.02 -19.60
C ILE A 693 14.18 -18.03 -20.62
N THR A 694 13.38 -18.30 -21.65
CA THR A 694 13.84 -19.02 -22.83
C THR A 694 13.53 -18.18 -24.06
N VAL A 695 14.52 -17.95 -24.91
CA VAL A 695 14.34 -17.18 -26.16
C VAL A 695 14.89 -17.93 -27.35
N TYR A 696 14.24 -17.75 -28.50
CA TYR A 696 14.70 -18.17 -29.81
C TYR A 696 14.94 -16.91 -30.66
N ASN A 697 16.13 -16.77 -31.24
CA ASN A 697 16.54 -15.54 -31.92
C ASN A 697 16.62 -15.67 -33.45
N LYS A 698 16.92 -14.55 -34.11
CA LYS A 698 17.06 -14.45 -35.58
C LYS A 698 18.01 -15.47 -36.22
N ASP A 699 19.06 -15.86 -35.49
CA ASP A 699 20.10 -16.78 -35.99
C ASP A 699 19.73 -18.26 -35.80
N GLY A 700 18.52 -18.53 -35.31
CA GLY A 700 18.04 -19.87 -35.03
C GLY A 700 18.60 -20.49 -33.75
N LYS A 701 19.14 -19.67 -32.83
CA LYS A 701 19.70 -20.13 -31.56
C LYS A 701 18.70 -20.02 -30.43
N MET A 702 18.72 -21.01 -29.55
CA MET A 702 17.97 -21.02 -28.29
C MET A 702 18.89 -20.55 -27.15
N THR A 703 18.40 -19.63 -26.32
CA THR A 703 19.07 -19.17 -25.09
C THR A 703 18.19 -19.45 -23.89
N LEU A 704 18.75 -20.11 -22.87
CA LEU A 704 18.13 -20.30 -21.57
C LEU A 704 18.78 -19.36 -20.56
N GLY A 705 18.02 -18.39 -20.08
CA GLY A 705 18.44 -17.37 -19.13
C GLY A 705 17.78 -17.53 -17.77
N PHE A 706 18.46 -17.11 -16.72
CA PHE A 706 17.85 -16.84 -15.42
C PHE A 706 18.40 -15.54 -14.83
N SER A 707 17.59 -14.87 -14.03
CA SER A 707 18.07 -13.77 -13.18
C SER A 707 17.52 -13.93 -11.76
N ILE A 708 18.30 -13.51 -10.77
CA ILE A 708 17.92 -13.43 -9.36
C ILE A 708 18.21 -12.00 -8.89
N GLY A 709 17.25 -11.40 -8.20
CA GLY A 709 17.29 -9.99 -7.80
C GLY A 709 16.84 -9.03 -8.89
N ASP A 710 16.84 -7.75 -8.56
CA ASP A 710 16.47 -6.66 -9.48
C ASP A 710 17.71 -6.13 -10.19
N PRO A 711 17.76 -6.15 -11.55
CA PRO A 711 18.88 -5.57 -12.27
C PRO A 711 18.90 -4.06 -12.09
N ILE A 712 20.10 -3.47 -12.05
CA ILE A 712 20.21 -2.02 -11.94
C ILE A 712 21.28 -1.54 -12.89
N TRP A 713 20.79 -1.10 -14.04
CA TRP A 713 21.57 -0.70 -15.18
C TRP A 713 22.30 0.61 -14.90
N TRP A 714 23.62 0.57 -15.11
CA TRP A 714 24.51 1.72 -15.04
C TRP A 714 25.27 1.94 -16.36
N ASN A 715 25.09 1.03 -17.30
CA ASN A 715 25.60 1.07 -18.65
C ASN A 715 24.71 1.92 -19.57
N GLY A 716 25.27 2.36 -20.68
CA GLY A 716 24.59 3.17 -21.69
C GLY A 716 25.23 4.56 -21.85
N PRO A 717 24.70 5.39 -22.75
CA PRO A 717 25.35 6.63 -23.15
C PRO A 717 25.31 7.70 -22.05
N LEU A 718 24.40 7.57 -21.08
CA LEU A 718 24.17 8.55 -20.03
C LEU A 718 24.85 8.16 -18.68
N PRO A 719 25.48 9.13 -17.98
CA PRO A 719 26.14 8.92 -16.67
C PRO A 719 25.22 8.58 -15.49
#